data_AF-A0A0G4N7J1-F1
#
_entry.id   AF-A0A0G4N7J1-F1
#
_cell.length_a   1.000
_cell.length_b   1.000
_cell.length_c   1.000
_cell.angle_alpha   90.00
_cell.angle_beta   90.00
_cell.angle_gamma   90.00
#
_symmetry.space_group_name_H-M   'P 1'
#
loop_
_entity.id
_entity.type
_entity.pdbx_description
1 polymer ?
#
loop_
_entity_poly.entity_id
_entity_poly.type
_entity_poly.pdbx_seq_one_letter_code
_entity_poly.pdbx_strand_id
1 'polypeptide(L)'
;MFWGFGCDIFGRRHAFNCTLGLTAFWGLVAGGANNFAAIGSFAALWSFGVGGNLPVDSAIFLEFLPGTHQYLLTILSIDWAIAQVVANLVAWPLLGNLTCQQDTVCRKRDNMGWRWFTITMGGITAVMFLVRFAAFKIFESPKYLMGKGRDEDAVRIVHEVARRNNKTTSLTLADLKACEPEGYVAQTNVSAAAKRYAAKLNFSHIRVLFSTRKLGLSTGLIMAVWALIGLGYPLYNAFLPFIQATRGADFGDGSTYITYRNSLIISSLGVPGALLGGWLVERKVIGRKGTLSLFTVLTGVFLYCSTTAVTSNALLGWNCAFNFCSNVMYAVLYGFTPELFPTPQRGTGNALTATCNRIFGIMAPIIAMFANLETSAPVYTSGALFIAAGLLKPNLVMRTSTLAGLFGLLSFADAAKYGYNHVAVRQDSDIVAANFKDVDISLHSPAFLNPGSRLEGFSRGTEGPTSHEAMEVFMEEIASRNSYMTYNTANFTSEELRSFPYVHLASAGNSTCRRRSAAEKVRIWVQGAAHGNEPAGDEALLALLGKFDNDPEWAADILEKVDIVILPRYNPDGVYYFQRALATNFDPNRDHIKQNRQQTRNIKALLAEYHPHVIIDMHEYGATTQYGRYYHGSDGLFSAAKNLNINESIRSLSEEVFAKNIGNDMEDAGLRWEPYVTGPSSLDLDFAISFTEAGTDAKIGRNAMGLTQSVTFLIEMRGIFLADQEFQRRTAAGLTMAGSIIQTAADNADKVYETVEGGRAAFISGTDDIILTDSTTTENREFTMVDHTAGEIVQVPIKFISNTPARANLTRSRPEAYLIPVAWADLAARLVDAGLEVETLPEPWSGTVEALRIESSQFESSYYEGAVRATVTTSTSERELTLPAGSFRVSTRQKNAALAFVALEPENIDSYVSFNVVPVERGDEYPIFRVAS
;
A
#
# COMPACT_ATOMS: atom_id res chain seq x y z
N MET A 1 -13.75 21.97 -18.82
CA MET A 1 -14.88 22.80 -18.34
C MET A 1 -14.70 24.27 -18.71
N PHE A 2 -13.65 24.95 -18.23
CA PHE A 2 -13.41 26.37 -18.52
C PHE A 2 -13.49 26.71 -20.02
N TRP A 3 -12.69 26.06 -20.88
CA TRP A 3 -12.66 26.37 -22.31
C TRP A 3 -13.95 26.01 -23.06
N GLY A 4 -14.55 24.86 -22.75
CA GLY A 4 -15.77 24.41 -23.41
C GLY A 4 -16.98 25.30 -23.14
N PHE A 5 -17.10 25.86 -21.93
CA PHE A 5 -18.15 26.85 -21.64
C PHE A 5 -17.72 28.28 -21.95
N GLY A 6 -16.45 28.62 -21.72
CA GLY A 6 -15.89 29.94 -21.99
C GLY A 6 -16.01 30.32 -23.47
N CYS A 7 -15.80 29.37 -24.37
CA CYS A 7 -15.96 29.62 -25.80
C CYS A 7 -17.42 29.90 -26.21
N ASP A 8 -18.43 29.54 -25.40
CA ASP A 8 -19.84 29.97 -25.60
C ASP A 8 -20.05 31.44 -25.21
N ILE A 9 -19.14 32.02 -24.41
CA ILE A 9 -19.24 33.38 -23.89
C ILE A 9 -18.44 34.34 -24.79
N PHE A 10 -17.14 34.10 -24.94
CA PHE A 10 -16.20 35.00 -25.62
C PHE A 10 -15.88 34.60 -27.08
N GLY A 11 -16.45 33.50 -27.58
CA GLY A 11 -16.34 33.07 -28.98
C GLY A 11 -15.41 31.88 -29.19
N ARG A 12 -15.69 31.09 -30.23
CA ARG A 12 -14.91 29.90 -30.58
C ARG A 12 -13.54 30.27 -31.13
N ARG A 13 -13.49 31.29 -31.98
CA ARG A 13 -12.26 31.74 -32.64
C ARG A 13 -11.20 32.18 -31.63
N HIS A 14 -11.60 32.93 -30.61
CA HIS A 14 -10.68 33.39 -29.58
C HIS A 14 -10.17 32.22 -28.72
N ALA A 15 -11.07 31.32 -28.32
CA ALA A 15 -10.69 30.10 -27.60
C ALA A 15 -9.67 29.27 -28.39
N PHE A 16 -9.93 29.03 -29.68
CA PHE A 16 -9.10 28.21 -30.57
C PHE A 16 -7.66 28.72 -30.68
N ASN A 17 -7.47 30.04 -30.68
CA ASN A 17 -6.13 30.61 -30.77
C ASN A 17 -5.46 30.70 -29.39
N CYS A 18 -6.18 31.09 -28.34
CA CYS A 18 -5.62 31.23 -27.00
C CYS A 18 -5.11 29.91 -26.41
N THR A 19 -5.76 28.78 -26.70
CA THR A 19 -5.36 27.47 -26.17
C THR A 19 -3.96 27.07 -26.65
N LEU A 20 -3.68 27.16 -27.96
CA LEU A 20 -2.33 26.91 -28.47
C LEU A 20 -1.31 27.95 -28.01
N GLY A 21 -1.69 29.23 -27.96
CA GLY A 21 -0.78 30.30 -27.53
C GLY A 21 -0.29 30.10 -26.08
N LEU A 22 -1.21 29.73 -25.18
CA LEU A 22 -0.88 29.41 -23.79
C LEU A 22 -0.02 28.16 -23.67
N THR A 23 -0.34 27.09 -24.42
CA THR A 23 0.48 25.87 -24.42
C THR A 23 1.88 26.12 -24.95
N ALA A 24 2.02 26.91 -26.02
CA ALA A 24 3.31 27.28 -26.59
C ALA A 24 4.16 28.11 -25.63
N PHE A 25 3.58 29.17 -25.06
CA PHE A 25 4.27 30.05 -24.13
C PHE A 25 4.78 29.31 -22.90
N TRP A 26 3.90 28.60 -22.19
CA TRP A 26 4.29 27.88 -20.98
C TRP A 26 5.17 26.67 -21.26
N GLY A 27 5.02 26.01 -22.42
CA GLY A 27 5.92 24.94 -22.86
C GLY A 27 7.35 25.41 -23.15
N LEU A 28 7.52 26.62 -23.70
CA LEU A 28 8.84 27.22 -23.90
C LEU A 28 9.47 27.65 -22.57
N VAL A 29 8.68 28.28 -21.69
CA VAL A 29 9.13 28.72 -20.35
C VAL A 29 9.53 27.52 -19.49
N ALA A 30 8.86 26.39 -19.63
CA ALA A 30 9.12 25.15 -18.90
C ALA A 30 10.58 24.67 -19.01
N GLY A 31 11.23 24.85 -20.16
CA GLY A 31 12.63 24.47 -20.36
C GLY A 31 13.61 25.24 -19.46
N GLY A 32 13.20 26.42 -18.96
CA GLY A 32 13.97 27.24 -18.02
C GLY A 32 13.85 26.81 -16.56
N ALA A 33 13.07 25.78 -16.24
CA ALA A 33 12.85 25.35 -14.87
C ALA A 33 14.15 24.82 -14.20
N ASN A 34 14.39 25.29 -12.96
CA ASN A 34 15.54 24.92 -12.15
C ASN A 34 15.20 23.98 -10.97
N ASN A 35 13.92 23.72 -10.71
CA ASN A 35 13.48 22.77 -9.69
C ASN A 35 12.15 22.10 -10.11
N PHE A 36 11.78 21.05 -9.38
CA PHE A 36 10.59 20.24 -9.66
C PHE A 36 9.28 21.03 -9.53
N ALA A 37 9.16 21.88 -8.50
CA ALA A 37 7.97 22.70 -8.28
C ALA A 37 7.70 23.67 -9.45
N ALA A 38 8.75 24.27 -10.01
CA ALA A 38 8.64 25.17 -11.15
C ALA A 38 8.16 24.43 -12.41
N ILE A 39 8.77 23.29 -12.76
CA ILE A 39 8.34 22.52 -13.93
C ILE A 39 6.91 21.97 -13.74
N GLY A 40 6.53 21.54 -12.53
CA GLY A 40 5.17 21.12 -12.21
C GLY A 40 4.14 22.25 -12.32
N SER A 41 4.51 23.46 -11.88
CA SER A 41 3.66 24.66 -12.01
C SER A 41 3.45 25.05 -13.48
N PHE A 42 4.53 25.07 -14.28
CA PHE A 42 4.42 25.30 -15.72
C PHE A 42 3.65 24.18 -16.41
N ALA A 43 3.79 22.93 -15.93
CA ALA A 43 3.03 21.79 -16.43
C ALA A 43 1.53 21.96 -16.28
N ALA A 44 1.09 22.41 -15.11
CA ALA A 44 -0.31 22.75 -14.87
C ALA A 44 -0.78 23.86 -15.82
N LEU A 45 0.03 24.89 -16.04
CA LEU A 45 -0.30 26.04 -16.88
C LEU A 45 -0.38 25.70 -18.39
N TRP A 46 0.56 24.93 -18.94
CA TRP A 46 0.45 24.50 -20.34
C TRP A 46 -0.69 23.48 -20.53
N SER A 47 -0.92 22.62 -19.52
CA SER A 47 -1.99 21.61 -19.53
C SER A 47 -3.38 22.25 -19.50
N PHE A 48 -3.51 23.41 -18.86
CA PHE A 48 -4.72 24.23 -18.95
C PHE A 48 -5.03 24.63 -20.40
N GLY A 49 -4.02 25.02 -21.19
CA GLY A 49 -4.16 25.28 -22.62
C GLY A 49 -4.53 24.02 -23.42
N VAL A 50 -3.83 22.91 -23.18
CA VAL A 50 -4.08 21.61 -23.85
C VAL A 50 -5.52 21.14 -23.61
N GLY A 51 -6.03 21.28 -22.38
CA GLY A 51 -7.39 20.90 -22.01
C GLY A 51 -8.48 21.66 -22.76
N GLY A 52 -8.15 22.79 -23.40
CA GLY A 52 -9.06 23.55 -24.24
C GLY A 52 -9.12 23.10 -25.69
N ASN A 53 -8.04 22.52 -26.24
CA ASN A 53 -7.97 22.13 -27.65
C ASN A 53 -9.04 21.08 -28.00
N LEU A 54 -9.19 20.05 -27.16
CA LEU A 54 -10.15 18.97 -27.44
C LEU A 54 -11.61 19.44 -27.59
N PRO A 55 -12.21 20.17 -26.61
CA PRO A 55 -13.60 20.63 -26.74
C PRO A 55 -13.78 21.78 -27.74
N VAL A 56 -12.81 22.69 -27.87
CA VAL A 56 -12.93 23.86 -28.76
C VAL A 56 -12.78 23.46 -30.22
N ASP A 57 -11.79 22.63 -30.55
CA ASP A 57 -11.51 22.21 -31.93
C ASP A 57 -12.67 21.34 -32.44
N SER A 58 -13.17 20.41 -31.61
CA SER A 58 -14.35 19.59 -31.94
C SER A 58 -15.61 20.43 -32.14
N ALA A 59 -15.84 21.45 -31.31
CA ALA A 59 -17.01 22.32 -31.41
C ALA A 59 -16.99 23.17 -32.70
N ILE A 60 -15.84 23.76 -33.02
CA ILE A 60 -15.66 24.51 -34.27
C ILE A 60 -15.88 23.59 -35.46
N PHE A 61 -15.22 22.44 -35.48
CA PHE A 61 -15.33 21.49 -36.59
C PHE A 61 -16.78 21.06 -36.84
N LEU A 62 -17.52 20.69 -35.79
CA LEU A 62 -18.92 20.28 -35.90
C LEU A 62 -19.87 21.41 -36.30
N GLU A 63 -19.59 22.65 -35.90
CA GLU A 63 -20.43 23.81 -36.22
C GLU A 63 -20.26 24.30 -37.68
N PHE A 64 -19.22 23.83 -38.38
CA PHE A 64 -19.01 24.06 -39.81
C PHE A 64 -19.38 22.85 -40.70
N LEU A 65 -19.61 21.67 -40.11
CA LEU A 65 -19.98 20.47 -40.85
C LEU A 65 -21.49 20.28 -40.99
N PRO A 66 -22.00 19.89 -42.18
CA PRO A 66 -23.38 19.48 -42.33
C PRO A 66 -23.64 18.17 -41.56
N GLY A 67 -24.89 17.99 -41.09
CA GLY A 67 -25.29 16.82 -40.29
C GLY A 67 -24.94 15.47 -40.94
N THR A 68 -24.97 15.39 -42.27
CA THR A 68 -24.63 14.20 -43.07
C THR A 68 -23.16 13.80 -43.00
N HIS A 69 -22.26 14.71 -42.64
CA HIS A 69 -20.80 14.51 -42.63
C HIS A 69 -20.20 14.56 -41.22
N GLN A 70 -21.03 14.54 -40.18
CA GLN A 70 -20.54 14.55 -38.79
C GLN A 70 -19.70 13.31 -38.43
N TYR A 71 -19.78 12.22 -39.22
CA TYR A 71 -18.90 11.06 -39.08
C TYR A 71 -17.42 11.40 -39.28
N LEU A 72 -17.08 12.49 -39.99
CA LEU A 72 -15.68 12.94 -40.14
C LEU A 72 -15.01 13.27 -38.80
N LEU A 73 -15.80 13.46 -37.73
CA LEU A 73 -15.28 13.59 -36.37
C LEU A 73 -14.49 12.35 -35.91
N THR A 74 -14.82 11.15 -36.41
CA THR A 74 -14.06 9.93 -36.07
C THR A 74 -12.68 9.92 -36.71
N ILE A 75 -12.47 10.65 -37.81
CA ILE A 75 -11.16 10.76 -38.47
C ILE A 75 -10.20 11.62 -37.63
N LEU A 76 -10.73 12.56 -36.84
CA LEU A 76 -9.95 13.42 -35.94
C LEU A 76 -9.14 12.62 -34.90
N SER A 77 -9.51 11.36 -34.61
CA SER A 77 -8.73 10.52 -33.70
C SER A 77 -7.37 10.10 -34.27
N ILE A 78 -7.18 10.13 -35.59
CA ILE A 78 -5.89 9.83 -36.22
C ILE A 78 -4.83 10.85 -35.82
N ASP A 79 -5.22 12.12 -35.65
CA ASP A 79 -4.30 13.19 -35.24
C ASP A 79 -3.70 12.91 -33.86
N TRP A 80 -4.42 12.21 -32.98
CA TRP A 80 -3.89 11.76 -31.69
C TRP A 80 -2.75 10.76 -31.85
N ALA A 81 -2.93 9.76 -32.71
CA ALA A 81 -1.89 8.77 -32.99
C ALA A 81 -0.67 9.41 -33.67
N ILE A 82 -0.88 10.31 -34.62
CA ILE A 82 0.21 11.07 -35.28
C ILE A 82 0.95 11.93 -34.26
N ALA A 83 0.24 12.63 -33.37
CA ALA A 83 0.86 13.46 -32.34
C ALA A 83 1.75 12.64 -31.39
N GLN A 84 1.32 11.42 -31.02
CA GLN A 84 2.15 10.50 -30.22
C GLN A 84 3.42 10.10 -30.96
N VAL A 85 3.34 9.81 -32.27
CA VAL A 85 4.51 9.48 -33.09
C VAL A 85 5.47 10.66 -33.18
N VAL A 86 4.98 11.88 -33.44
CA VAL A 86 5.80 13.09 -33.51
C VAL A 86 6.48 13.37 -32.16
N ALA A 87 5.76 13.25 -31.05
CA ALA A 87 6.33 13.44 -29.72
C ALA A 87 7.46 12.43 -29.44
N ASN A 88 7.26 11.14 -29.75
CA ASN A 88 8.27 10.11 -29.54
C ASN A 88 9.47 10.24 -30.52
N LEU A 89 9.23 10.72 -31.75
CA LEU A 89 10.30 11.04 -32.71
C LEU A 89 11.24 12.12 -32.20
N VAL A 90 10.70 13.14 -31.52
CA VAL A 90 11.48 14.22 -30.91
C VAL A 90 12.13 13.74 -29.59
N ALA A 91 11.40 12.94 -28.80
CA ALA A 91 11.88 12.42 -27.53
C ALA A 91 13.09 11.48 -27.69
N TRP A 92 13.09 10.58 -28.67
CA TRP A 92 14.12 9.56 -28.82
C TRP A 92 15.56 10.10 -28.92
N PRO A 93 15.91 11.02 -29.83
CA PRO A 93 17.27 11.56 -29.89
C PRO A 93 17.61 12.49 -28.72
N LEU A 94 16.65 13.24 -28.18
CA LEU A 94 16.91 14.23 -27.12
C LEU A 94 17.02 13.58 -25.74
N LEU A 95 16.05 12.75 -25.37
CA LEU A 95 16.02 12.06 -24.08
C LEU A 95 16.89 10.80 -24.08
N GLY A 96 17.06 10.14 -25.21
CA GLY A 96 17.93 8.96 -25.32
C GLY A 96 19.42 9.27 -25.17
N ASN A 97 19.88 10.40 -25.71
CA ASN A 97 21.32 10.70 -25.81
C ASN A 97 21.79 11.88 -24.93
N LEU A 98 20.90 12.79 -24.52
CA LEU A 98 21.27 14.03 -23.79
C LEU A 98 20.74 14.05 -22.36
N THR A 99 20.41 12.89 -21.80
CA THR A 99 19.94 12.70 -20.42
C THR A 99 20.76 11.62 -19.74
N CYS A 100 21.15 11.87 -18.49
CA CYS A 100 21.94 10.94 -17.67
C CYS A 100 21.13 9.70 -17.28
N GLN A 101 21.83 8.57 -17.06
CA GLN A 101 21.23 7.37 -16.44
C GLN A 101 21.03 7.57 -14.93
N GLN A 102 20.17 6.76 -14.32
CA GLN A 102 19.56 6.98 -13.01
C GLN A 102 20.54 6.95 -11.80
N ASP A 103 21.76 6.45 -11.96
CA ASP A 103 22.74 6.29 -10.86
C ASP A 103 24.08 7.00 -11.11
N THR A 104 24.08 8.03 -11.96
CA THR A 104 25.30 8.76 -12.33
C THR A 104 25.33 10.17 -11.74
N VAL A 105 26.49 10.60 -11.26
CA VAL A 105 26.70 12.00 -10.81
C VAL A 105 26.53 12.92 -12.02
N CYS A 106 25.35 13.52 -12.12
CA CYS A 106 24.91 14.20 -13.33
C CYS A 106 24.92 15.71 -13.16
N ARG A 107 25.77 16.41 -13.92
CA ARG A 107 25.79 17.88 -13.94
C ARG A 107 24.73 18.41 -14.90
N LYS A 108 24.24 19.64 -14.66
CA LYS A 108 23.22 20.28 -15.52
C LYS A 108 23.57 20.27 -17.01
N ARG A 109 24.85 20.46 -17.37
CA ARG A 109 25.34 20.44 -18.76
C ARG A 109 25.18 19.07 -19.44
N ASP A 110 25.19 18.00 -18.66
CA ASP A 110 25.15 16.61 -19.10
C ASP A 110 23.70 16.06 -19.10
N ASN A 111 22.71 16.82 -18.59
CA ASN A 111 21.28 16.48 -18.58
C ASN A 111 20.39 17.64 -19.09
N MET A 112 20.61 17.98 -20.36
CA MET A 112 19.86 18.99 -21.08
C MET A 112 18.71 18.41 -21.93
N GLY A 113 18.63 17.09 -22.10
CA GLY A 113 17.70 16.42 -23.00
C GLY A 113 16.23 16.79 -22.77
N TRP A 114 15.75 16.75 -21.53
CA TRP A 114 14.36 17.09 -21.21
C TRP A 114 14.02 18.58 -21.40
N ARG A 115 15.02 19.46 -21.22
CA ARG A 115 14.86 20.89 -21.48
C ARG A 115 14.73 21.14 -22.98
N TRP A 116 15.58 20.50 -23.78
CA TRP A 116 15.46 20.59 -25.23
C TRP A 116 14.17 19.98 -25.74
N PHE A 117 13.70 18.88 -25.14
CA PHE A 117 12.42 18.27 -25.50
C PHE A 117 11.25 19.24 -25.26
N THR A 118 11.15 19.82 -24.05
CA THR A 118 10.09 20.78 -23.70
C THR A 118 10.15 22.04 -24.57
N ILE A 119 11.35 22.59 -24.81
CA ILE A 119 11.54 23.74 -25.71
C ILE A 119 11.14 23.40 -27.15
N THR A 120 11.52 22.23 -27.66
CA THR A 120 11.20 21.81 -29.03
C THR A 120 9.70 21.63 -29.21
N MET A 121 9.02 20.95 -28.27
CA MET A 121 7.57 20.76 -28.32
C MET A 121 6.81 22.10 -28.15
N GLY A 122 7.27 22.97 -27.25
CA GLY A 122 6.76 24.33 -27.10
C GLY A 122 6.95 25.15 -28.39
N GLY A 123 8.11 25.01 -29.04
CA GLY A 123 8.44 25.67 -30.31
C GLY A 123 7.58 25.17 -31.48
N ILE A 124 7.38 23.87 -31.62
CA ILE A 124 6.45 23.29 -32.61
C ILE A 124 5.04 23.85 -32.39
N THR A 125 4.59 23.91 -31.13
CA THR A 125 3.29 24.48 -30.77
C THR A 125 3.22 25.98 -31.09
N ALA A 126 4.31 26.72 -30.89
CA ALA A 126 4.41 28.14 -31.25
C ALA A 126 4.32 28.34 -32.77
N VAL A 127 4.97 27.48 -33.56
CA VAL A 127 4.85 27.48 -35.03
C VAL A 127 3.40 27.19 -35.43
N MET A 128 2.74 26.19 -34.85
CA MET A 128 1.32 25.90 -35.11
C MET A 128 0.42 27.09 -34.76
N PHE A 129 0.69 27.77 -33.64
CA PHE A 129 0.00 29.01 -33.27
C PHE A 129 0.20 30.10 -34.32
N LEU A 130 1.45 30.36 -34.76
CA LEU A 130 1.74 31.34 -35.81
C LEU A 130 1.07 30.98 -37.13
N VAL A 131 1.05 29.70 -37.51
CA VAL A 131 0.35 29.21 -38.71
C VAL A 131 -1.16 29.44 -38.60
N ARG A 132 -1.78 29.23 -37.44
CA ARG A 132 -3.21 29.56 -37.19
C ARG A 132 -3.51 31.05 -37.40
N PHE A 133 -2.55 31.95 -37.20
CA PHE A 133 -2.72 33.39 -37.41
C PHE A 133 -2.35 33.85 -38.83
N ALA A 134 -1.30 33.28 -39.41
CA ALA A 134 -0.70 33.75 -40.66
C ALA A 134 -1.17 33.00 -41.91
N ALA A 135 -1.46 31.70 -41.81
CA ALA A 135 -1.69 30.84 -42.98
C ALA A 135 -3.16 30.52 -43.27
N PHE A 136 -4.05 30.54 -42.27
CA PHE A 136 -5.49 30.32 -42.50
C PHE A 136 -6.38 31.18 -41.59
N LYS A 137 -7.38 31.84 -42.21
CA LYS A 137 -8.37 32.63 -41.48
C LYS A 137 -9.56 31.77 -41.10
N ILE A 138 -9.65 31.41 -39.81
CA ILE A 138 -10.83 30.75 -39.25
C ILE A 138 -11.92 31.78 -38.90
N PHE A 139 -13.13 31.53 -39.38
CA PHE A 139 -14.27 32.38 -39.06
C PHE A 139 -14.88 31.99 -37.73
N GLU A 140 -15.58 32.93 -37.11
CA GLU A 140 -16.37 32.61 -35.92
C GLU A 140 -17.52 31.68 -36.29
N SER A 141 -17.93 30.83 -35.36
CA SER A 141 -18.98 29.84 -35.61
C SER A 141 -20.32 30.51 -35.99
N PRO A 142 -20.97 30.09 -37.10
CA PRO A 142 -22.31 30.57 -37.44
C PRO A 142 -23.31 30.32 -36.31
N LYS A 143 -23.19 29.18 -35.62
CA LYS A 143 -24.05 28.83 -34.49
C LYS A 143 -23.82 29.72 -33.27
N TYR A 144 -22.58 30.08 -32.99
CA TYR A 144 -22.26 31.05 -31.93
C TYR A 144 -22.84 32.44 -32.24
N LEU A 145 -22.71 32.89 -33.49
CA LEU A 145 -23.22 34.19 -33.92
C LEU A 145 -24.75 34.27 -33.86
N MET A 146 -25.46 33.23 -34.32
CA MET A 146 -26.91 33.13 -34.13
C MET A 146 -27.30 33.15 -32.66
N GLY A 147 -26.54 32.44 -31.81
CA GLY A 147 -26.73 32.44 -30.36
C GLY A 147 -26.54 33.81 -29.69
N LYS A 148 -25.87 34.77 -30.37
CA LYS A 148 -25.68 36.16 -29.94
C LYS A 148 -26.61 37.15 -30.65
N GLY A 149 -27.53 36.68 -31.50
CA GLY A 149 -28.42 37.55 -32.29
C GLY A 149 -27.77 38.21 -33.50
N ARG A 150 -26.63 37.69 -33.95
CA ARG A 150 -25.87 38.20 -35.10
C ARG A 150 -26.13 37.33 -36.33
N ASP A 151 -27.38 37.18 -36.70
CA ASP A 151 -27.80 36.24 -37.76
C ASP A 151 -27.29 36.66 -39.14
N GLU A 152 -27.18 37.96 -39.40
CA GLU A 152 -26.58 38.49 -40.63
C GLU A 152 -25.13 38.04 -40.80
N ASP A 153 -24.35 38.07 -39.71
CA ASP A 153 -22.96 37.60 -39.71
C ASP A 153 -22.88 36.08 -39.90
N ALA A 154 -23.81 35.33 -39.32
CA ALA A 154 -23.89 33.89 -39.47
C ALA A 154 -24.16 33.50 -40.93
N VAL A 155 -25.15 34.13 -41.58
CA VAL A 155 -25.47 33.92 -43.01
C VAL A 155 -24.26 34.27 -43.87
N ARG A 156 -23.63 35.43 -43.64
CA ARG A 156 -22.43 35.85 -44.38
C ARG A 156 -21.30 34.84 -44.29
N ILE A 157 -21.04 34.27 -43.11
CA ILE A 157 -19.99 33.27 -42.93
C ILE A 157 -20.32 31.96 -43.65
N VAL A 158 -21.58 31.50 -43.61
CA VAL A 158 -22.00 30.30 -44.35
C VAL A 158 -21.83 30.50 -45.86
N HIS A 159 -22.18 31.68 -46.39
CA HIS A 159 -21.92 32.04 -47.80
C HIS A 159 -20.43 32.06 -48.14
N GLU A 160 -19.58 32.62 -47.27
CA GLU A 160 -18.13 32.65 -47.47
C GLU A 160 -17.50 31.25 -47.41
N VAL A 161 -17.98 30.38 -46.52
CA VAL A 161 -17.57 28.96 -46.46
C VAL A 161 -18.00 28.23 -47.73
N ALA A 162 -19.24 28.44 -48.21
CA ALA A 162 -19.71 27.86 -49.46
C ALA A 162 -18.84 28.33 -50.65
N ARG A 163 -18.57 29.64 -50.74
CA ARG A 163 -17.72 30.24 -51.77
C ARG A 163 -16.31 29.64 -51.80
N ARG A 164 -15.67 29.47 -50.64
CA ARG A 164 -14.32 28.84 -50.54
C ARG A 164 -14.31 27.38 -50.94
N ASN A 165 -15.42 26.68 -50.80
CA ASN A 165 -15.59 25.28 -51.22
C ASN A 165 -16.15 25.14 -52.65
N ASN A 166 -16.21 26.22 -53.44
CA ASN A 166 -16.80 26.25 -54.78
C ASN A 166 -18.27 25.75 -54.79
N LYS A 167 -19.04 26.07 -53.76
CA LYS A 167 -20.46 25.77 -53.63
C LYS A 167 -21.25 27.07 -53.43
N THR A 168 -22.54 27.02 -53.72
CA THR A 168 -23.50 28.10 -53.43
C THR A 168 -24.49 27.62 -52.38
N THR A 169 -25.01 28.54 -51.57
CA THR A 169 -26.03 28.26 -50.55
C THR A 169 -27.20 29.21 -50.77
N SER A 170 -28.43 28.70 -50.61
CA SER A 170 -29.65 29.51 -50.71
C SER A 170 -30.06 30.14 -49.37
N LEU A 171 -29.27 29.93 -48.30
CA LEU A 171 -29.59 30.40 -46.95
C LEU A 171 -29.65 31.94 -46.91
N THR A 172 -30.80 32.49 -46.57
CA THR A 172 -31.03 33.93 -46.38
C THR A 172 -31.32 34.27 -44.92
N LEU A 173 -31.27 35.56 -44.58
CA LEU A 173 -31.69 36.05 -43.27
C LEU A 173 -33.17 35.75 -43.00
N ALA A 174 -34.01 35.77 -44.04
CA ALA A 174 -35.43 35.48 -43.93
C ALA A 174 -35.68 34.02 -43.52
N ASP A 175 -34.87 33.07 -44.02
CA ASP A 175 -34.97 31.65 -43.67
C ASP A 175 -34.67 31.40 -42.18
N LEU A 176 -33.69 32.13 -41.62
CA LEU A 176 -33.38 32.03 -40.19
C LEU A 176 -34.51 32.61 -39.34
N LYS A 177 -35.04 33.78 -39.70
CA LYS A 177 -36.16 34.44 -39.00
C LYS A 177 -37.46 33.63 -39.07
N ALA A 178 -37.72 32.96 -40.19
CA ALA A 178 -38.88 32.08 -40.35
C ALA A 178 -38.85 30.86 -39.41
N CYS A 179 -37.66 30.49 -38.91
CA CYS A 179 -37.49 29.39 -37.97
C CYS A 179 -37.47 29.84 -36.50
N GLU A 180 -37.62 31.14 -36.20
CA GLU A 180 -37.62 31.66 -34.83
C GLU A 180 -38.99 31.45 -34.15
N PRO A 181 -39.04 30.95 -32.90
CA PRO A 181 -40.29 30.85 -32.14
C PRO A 181 -40.93 32.23 -31.91
N GLU A 182 -42.26 32.32 -31.91
CA GLU A 182 -42.98 33.55 -31.58
C GLU A 182 -42.55 34.08 -30.19
N GLY A 183 -42.08 35.34 -30.15
CA GLY A 183 -41.58 35.98 -28.93
C GLY A 183 -40.08 35.80 -28.66
N TYR A 184 -39.30 35.28 -29.61
CA TYR A 184 -37.83 35.21 -29.51
C TYR A 184 -37.20 36.60 -29.48
N VAL A 185 -36.56 36.96 -28.36
CA VAL A 185 -35.75 38.19 -28.22
C VAL A 185 -34.29 37.80 -28.12
N ALA A 186 -33.50 38.15 -29.12
CA ALA A 186 -32.06 37.92 -29.12
C ALA A 186 -31.38 38.75 -28.01
N GLN A 187 -30.95 38.09 -26.93
CA GLN A 187 -30.29 38.77 -25.81
C GLN A 187 -28.78 38.87 -26.03
N THR A 188 -28.32 40.10 -26.27
CA THR A 188 -26.91 40.46 -26.53
C THR A 188 -26.06 40.65 -25.27
N ASN A 189 -26.66 40.68 -24.08
CA ASN A 189 -25.97 41.02 -22.83
C ASN A 189 -25.10 39.86 -22.28
N VAL A 190 -23.86 40.19 -21.88
CA VAL A 190 -22.92 39.26 -21.22
C VAL A 190 -23.51 38.68 -19.93
N SER A 191 -24.31 39.46 -19.19
CA SER A 191 -25.02 38.99 -17.99
C SER A 191 -26.11 37.98 -18.32
N ALA A 192 -26.80 38.10 -19.46
CA ALA A 192 -27.77 37.12 -19.94
C ALA A 192 -27.09 35.83 -20.41
N ALA A 193 -25.93 35.93 -21.06
CA ALA A 193 -25.09 34.77 -21.40
C ALA A 193 -24.57 34.05 -20.14
N ALA A 194 -24.18 34.80 -19.10
CA ALA A 194 -23.79 34.25 -17.80
C ALA A 194 -24.98 33.65 -17.03
N LYS A 195 -26.18 34.24 -17.12
CA LYS A 195 -27.42 33.65 -16.59
C LYS A 195 -27.80 32.36 -17.31
N ARG A 196 -27.60 32.31 -18.63
CA ARG A 196 -27.76 31.10 -19.45
C ARG A 196 -26.66 30.06 -19.12
N TYR A 197 -25.45 30.49 -18.73
CA TYR A 197 -24.38 29.63 -18.21
C TYR A 197 -24.77 28.98 -16.86
N ALA A 198 -25.30 29.76 -15.92
CA ALA A 198 -25.85 29.23 -14.66
C ALA A 198 -27.05 28.31 -14.91
N ALA A 199 -27.90 28.61 -15.91
CA ALA A 199 -29.03 27.76 -16.29
C ALA A 199 -28.61 26.48 -17.04
N LYS A 200 -27.47 26.47 -17.78
CA LYS A 200 -26.90 25.25 -18.38
C LYS A 200 -26.29 24.31 -17.34
N LEU A 201 -25.85 24.84 -16.20
CA LEU A 201 -25.44 24.08 -15.01
C LEU A 201 -26.62 23.66 -14.13
N ASN A 202 -27.86 23.94 -14.56
CA ASN A 202 -29.04 23.56 -13.81
C ASN A 202 -29.22 22.03 -13.85
N PHE A 203 -29.46 21.43 -12.68
CA PHE A 203 -29.73 20.00 -12.49
C PHE A 203 -30.86 19.46 -13.39
N SER A 204 -31.71 20.34 -13.93
CA SER A 204 -32.74 19.97 -14.89
C SER A 204 -32.19 19.28 -16.14
N HIS A 205 -31.07 19.74 -16.73
CA HIS A 205 -30.49 19.14 -17.93
C HIS A 205 -29.86 17.76 -17.67
N ILE A 206 -29.27 17.58 -16.48
CA ILE A 206 -28.72 16.30 -16.03
C ILE A 206 -29.87 15.32 -15.76
N ARG A 207 -30.96 15.77 -15.11
CA ARG A 207 -32.14 14.95 -14.83
C ARG A 207 -32.78 14.37 -16.09
N VAL A 208 -32.73 15.08 -17.23
CA VAL A 208 -33.23 14.55 -18.51
C VAL A 208 -32.43 13.34 -18.99
N LEU A 209 -31.12 13.28 -18.74
CA LEU A 209 -30.29 12.13 -19.10
C LEU A 209 -30.65 10.86 -18.32
N PHE A 210 -31.33 11.01 -17.18
CA PHE A 210 -31.83 9.91 -16.35
C PHE A 210 -33.36 9.80 -16.35
N SER A 211 -34.04 10.47 -17.29
CA SER A 211 -35.51 10.56 -17.34
C SER A 211 -36.19 9.23 -17.66
N THR A 212 -35.54 8.36 -18.43
CA THR A 212 -36.06 7.02 -18.75
C THR A 212 -35.06 5.97 -18.30
N ARG A 213 -35.54 4.79 -17.88
CA ARG A 213 -34.66 3.68 -17.45
C ARG A 213 -33.63 3.32 -18.53
N LYS A 214 -34.02 3.36 -19.81
CA LYS A 214 -33.13 3.04 -20.95
C LYS A 214 -32.04 4.10 -21.14
N LEU A 215 -32.40 5.39 -21.10
CA LEU A 215 -31.43 6.48 -21.27
C LEU A 215 -30.53 6.64 -20.04
N GLY A 216 -31.08 6.47 -18.84
CA GLY A 216 -30.33 6.50 -17.59
C GLY A 216 -29.32 5.35 -17.49
N LEU A 217 -29.72 4.12 -17.86
CA LEU A 217 -28.79 2.99 -17.93
C LEU A 217 -27.70 3.21 -18.98
N SER A 218 -28.07 3.69 -20.17
CA SER A 218 -27.11 3.99 -21.24
C SER A 218 -26.11 5.07 -20.82
N THR A 219 -26.58 6.12 -20.15
CA THR A 219 -25.76 7.22 -19.62
C THR A 219 -24.83 6.74 -18.51
N GLY A 220 -25.34 5.95 -17.56
CA GLY A 220 -24.53 5.36 -16.50
C GLY A 220 -23.45 4.39 -17.01
N LEU A 221 -23.79 3.55 -17.99
CA LEU A 221 -22.85 2.60 -18.59
C LEU A 221 -21.72 3.32 -19.34
N ILE A 222 -22.03 4.33 -20.17
CA ILE A 222 -20.98 5.06 -20.88
C ILE A 222 -20.10 5.87 -19.92
N MET A 223 -20.66 6.41 -18.83
CA MET A 223 -19.89 7.07 -17.78
C MET A 223 -18.95 6.08 -17.07
N ALA A 224 -19.42 4.86 -16.76
CA ALA A 224 -18.60 3.81 -16.18
C ALA A 224 -17.47 3.38 -17.12
N VAL A 225 -17.75 3.19 -18.40
CA VAL A 225 -16.72 2.88 -19.41
C VAL A 225 -15.64 3.97 -19.46
N TRP A 226 -16.04 5.25 -19.51
CA TRP A 226 -15.08 6.37 -19.49
C TRP A 226 -14.34 6.51 -18.16
N ALA A 227 -14.94 6.15 -17.03
CA ALA A 227 -14.28 6.13 -15.73
C ALA A 227 -13.22 5.02 -15.66
N LEU A 228 -13.58 3.79 -16.03
CA LEU A 228 -12.68 2.63 -16.01
C LEU A 228 -11.51 2.81 -16.98
N ILE A 229 -11.77 3.26 -18.21
CA ILE A 229 -10.72 3.59 -19.19
C ILE A 229 -9.89 4.78 -18.71
N GLY A 230 -10.54 5.79 -18.12
CA GLY A 230 -9.89 6.96 -17.55
C GLY A 230 -8.89 6.64 -16.45
N LEU A 231 -9.15 5.60 -15.66
CA LEU A 231 -8.20 5.08 -14.67
C LEU A 231 -7.18 4.12 -15.28
N GLY A 232 -7.64 3.13 -16.06
CA GLY A 232 -6.78 2.07 -16.61
C GLY A 232 -5.72 2.61 -17.58
N TYR A 233 -6.08 3.56 -18.44
CA TYR A 233 -5.15 4.08 -19.44
C TYR A 233 -3.94 4.81 -18.83
N PRO A 234 -4.09 5.81 -17.94
CA PRO A 234 -2.94 6.50 -17.34
C PRO A 234 -2.18 5.61 -16.35
N LEU A 235 -2.85 4.70 -15.64
CA LEU A 235 -2.20 3.74 -14.73
C LEU A 235 -1.19 2.83 -15.43
N TYR A 236 -1.32 2.64 -16.74
CA TYR A 236 -0.32 1.94 -17.56
C TYR A 236 0.58 2.91 -18.35
N ASN A 237 0.00 3.83 -19.12
CA ASN A 237 0.75 4.65 -20.08
C ASN A 237 1.66 5.68 -19.42
N ALA A 238 1.30 6.20 -18.24
CA ALA A 238 2.15 7.15 -17.53
C ALA A 238 3.43 6.47 -16.99
N PHE A 239 3.37 5.15 -16.76
CA PHE A 239 4.47 4.35 -16.21
C PHE A 239 5.12 3.45 -17.24
N LEU A 240 4.63 3.41 -18.48
CA LEU A 240 5.16 2.53 -19.52
C LEU A 240 6.67 2.71 -19.75
N PRO A 241 7.24 3.93 -19.82
CA PRO A 241 8.68 4.10 -19.94
C PRO A 241 9.46 3.58 -18.71
N PHE A 242 8.88 3.70 -17.51
CA PHE A 242 9.45 3.18 -16.27
C PHE A 242 9.44 1.64 -16.28
N ILE A 243 8.29 1.03 -16.56
CA ILE A 243 8.12 -0.43 -16.68
C ILE A 243 9.10 -1.01 -17.72
N GLN A 244 9.29 -0.32 -18.84
CA GLN A 244 10.25 -0.72 -19.87
C GLN A 244 11.70 -0.57 -19.43
N ALA A 245 12.03 0.47 -18.66
CA ALA A 245 13.38 0.65 -18.12
C ALA A 245 13.71 -0.45 -17.10
N THR A 246 12.81 -0.72 -16.15
CA THR A 246 12.99 -1.75 -15.13
C THR A 246 13.10 -3.14 -15.76
N ARG A 247 12.11 -3.55 -16.58
CA ARG A 247 12.17 -4.87 -17.23
C ARG A 247 13.30 -5.01 -18.25
N GLY A 248 13.66 -3.93 -18.94
CA GLY A 248 14.81 -3.93 -19.84
C GLY A 248 16.13 -4.13 -19.09
N ALA A 249 16.28 -3.57 -17.89
CA ALA A 249 17.42 -3.84 -17.02
C ALA A 249 17.45 -5.33 -16.62
N ASP A 250 16.31 -5.93 -16.27
CA ASP A 250 16.19 -7.36 -15.96
C ASP A 250 16.55 -8.27 -17.15
N PHE A 251 16.23 -7.84 -18.38
CA PHE A 251 16.58 -8.57 -19.61
C PHE A 251 18.02 -8.30 -20.10
N GLY A 252 18.79 -7.45 -19.42
CA GLY A 252 20.17 -7.12 -19.75
C GLY A 252 20.36 -6.16 -20.94
N ASP A 253 19.29 -5.50 -21.41
CA ASP A 253 19.33 -4.52 -22.52
C ASP A 253 18.77 -3.13 -22.15
N GLY A 254 18.64 -2.86 -20.85
CA GLY A 254 18.12 -1.60 -20.31
C GLY A 254 19.00 -0.40 -20.64
N SER A 255 18.47 0.54 -21.43
CA SER A 255 19.07 1.88 -21.62
C SER A 255 17.98 2.90 -21.92
N THR A 256 18.20 4.16 -21.52
CA THR A 256 17.28 5.25 -21.85
C THR A 256 17.04 5.37 -23.37
N TYR A 257 18.08 5.12 -24.17
CA TYR A 257 17.96 5.07 -25.63
C TYR A 257 16.99 3.99 -26.13
N ILE A 258 17.11 2.76 -25.60
CA ILE A 258 16.24 1.64 -25.98
C ILE A 258 14.78 1.89 -25.54
N THR A 259 14.57 2.47 -24.35
CA THR A 259 13.23 2.83 -23.86
C THR A 259 12.51 3.80 -24.79
N TYR A 260 13.14 4.90 -25.19
CA TYR A 260 12.51 5.87 -26.10
C TYR A 260 12.42 5.37 -27.55
N ARG A 261 13.38 4.55 -28.02
CA ARG A 261 13.25 3.83 -29.31
C ARG A 261 12.00 2.95 -29.31
N ASN A 262 11.83 2.14 -28.27
CA ASN A 262 10.70 1.21 -28.14
C ASN A 262 9.38 2.00 -28.02
N SER A 263 9.37 3.12 -27.29
CA SER A 263 8.21 4.03 -27.21
C SER A 263 7.81 4.57 -28.58
N LEU A 264 8.77 4.94 -29.43
CA LEU A 264 8.51 5.34 -30.82
C LEU A 264 7.88 4.21 -31.64
N ILE A 265 8.46 3.01 -31.59
CA ILE A 265 7.93 1.83 -32.30
C ILE A 265 6.48 1.59 -31.87
N ILE A 266 6.20 1.55 -30.58
CA ILE A 266 4.86 1.32 -30.03
C ILE A 266 3.87 2.39 -30.52
N SER A 267 4.26 3.67 -30.47
CA SER A 267 3.39 4.77 -30.92
C SER A 267 3.07 4.71 -32.42
N SER A 268 3.97 4.18 -33.24
CA SER A 268 3.76 4.04 -34.69
C SER A 268 2.62 3.07 -35.04
N LEU A 269 2.38 2.07 -34.19
CA LEU A 269 1.27 1.12 -34.34
C LEU A 269 -0.09 1.74 -33.97
N GLY A 270 -0.13 2.89 -33.30
CA GLY A 270 -1.37 3.61 -33.03
C GLY A 270 -2.07 4.11 -34.30
N VAL A 271 -1.30 4.51 -35.32
CA VAL A 271 -1.82 5.05 -36.59
C VAL A 271 -2.65 4.02 -37.38
N PRO A 272 -2.14 2.81 -37.68
CA PRO A 272 -2.95 1.78 -38.34
C PRO A 272 -4.13 1.33 -37.46
N GLY A 273 -4.01 1.37 -36.13
CA GLY A 273 -5.11 1.11 -35.21
C GLY A 273 -6.27 2.10 -35.35
N ALA A 274 -5.97 3.41 -35.38
CA ALA A 274 -6.97 4.45 -35.57
C ALA A 274 -7.70 4.33 -36.92
N LEU A 275 -6.95 4.03 -38.01
CA LEU A 275 -7.51 3.80 -39.34
C LEU A 275 -8.44 2.58 -39.37
N LEU A 276 -8.03 1.46 -38.75
CA LEU A 276 -8.85 0.26 -38.65
C LEU A 276 -10.14 0.53 -37.85
N GLY A 277 -10.05 1.31 -36.76
CA GLY A 277 -11.21 1.73 -35.97
C GLY A 277 -12.23 2.49 -36.83
N GLY A 278 -11.78 3.49 -37.59
CA GLY A 278 -12.65 4.23 -38.52
C GLY A 278 -13.34 3.31 -39.54
N TRP A 279 -12.61 2.34 -40.10
CA TRP A 279 -13.15 1.40 -41.08
C TRP A 279 -14.14 0.37 -40.49
N LEU A 280 -13.84 -0.18 -39.30
CA LEU A 280 -14.68 -1.20 -38.66
C LEU A 280 -16.03 -0.65 -38.19
N VAL A 281 -16.10 0.63 -37.85
CA VAL A 281 -17.28 1.34 -37.37
C VAL A 281 -18.44 1.33 -38.40
N GLU A 282 -18.13 1.28 -39.69
CA GLU A 282 -19.12 1.28 -40.77
C GLU A 282 -19.55 -0.12 -41.24
N ARG A 283 -18.91 -1.18 -40.74
CA ARG A 283 -19.24 -2.57 -41.12
C ARG A 283 -20.52 -3.04 -40.45
N LYS A 284 -21.47 -3.53 -41.24
CA LYS A 284 -22.80 -4.01 -40.77
C LYS A 284 -22.73 -5.20 -39.79
N VAL A 285 -21.68 -6.03 -39.84
CA VAL A 285 -21.57 -7.27 -39.05
C VAL A 285 -21.13 -7.01 -37.60
N ILE A 286 -20.07 -6.21 -37.41
CA ILE A 286 -19.50 -5.93 -36.09
C ILE A 286 -20.06 -4.63 -35.52
N GLY A 287 -20.17 -3.60 -36.36
CA GLY A 287 -20.69 -2.27 -36.02
C GLY A 287 -19.93 -1.58 -34.88
N ARG A 288 -20.37 -0.38 -34.51
CA ARG A 288 -19.72 0.44 -33.46
C ARG A 288 -19.62 -0.26 -32.11
N LYS A 289 -20.71 -0.95 -31.71
CA LYS A 289 -20.80 -1.61 -30.40
C LYS A 289 -19.92 -2.86 -30.31
N GLY A 290 -19.85 -3.66 -31.39
CA GLY A 290 -19.01 -4.85 -31.42
C GLY A 290 -17.53 -4.48 -31.45
N THR A 291 -17.15 -3.48 -32.25
CA THR A 291 -15.77 -3.02 -32.35
C THR A 291 -15.29 -2.44 -31.02
N LEU A 292 -16.10 -1.60 -30.36
CA LEU A 292 -15.74 -1.06 -29.05
C LEU A 292 -15.50 -2.18 -28.03
N SER A 293 -16.47 -3.07 -27.84
CA SER A 293 -16.38 -4.16 -26.85
C SER A 293 -15.19 -5.09 -27.12
N LEU A 294 -15.00 -5.54 -28.36
CA LEU A 294 -13.91 -6.45 -28.73
C LEU A 294 -12.54 -5.81 -28.48
N PHE A 295 -12.32 -4.60 -28.98
CA PHE A 295 -11.00 -3.98 -28.89
C PHE A 295 -10.70 -3.47 -27.49
N THR A 296 -11.68 -3.06 -26.69
CA THR A 296 -11.46 -2.77 -25.26
C THR A 296 -11.06 -4.03 -24.48
N VAL A 297 -11.68 -5.19 -24.74
CA VAL A 297 -11.26 -6.46 -24.11
C VAL A 297 -9.86 -6.86 -24.57
N LEU A 298 -9.59 -6.80 -25.87
CA LEU A 298 -8.26 -7.13 -26.41
C LEU A 298 -7.17 -6.22 -25.87
N THR A 299 -7.45 -4.93 -25.67
CA THR A 299 -6.53 -4.00 -25.00
C THR A 299 -6.15 -4.51 -23.60
N GLY A 300 -7.10 -4.97 -22.79
CA GLY A 300 -6.81 -5.52 -21.47
C GLY A 300 -6.13 -6.89 -21.50
N VAL A 301 -6.50 -7.76 -22.44
CA VAL A 301 -5.84 -9.08 -22.64
C VAL A 301 -4.38 -8.91 -23.03
N PHE A 302 -4.06 -8.03 -23.98
CA PHE A 302 -2.68 -7.80 -24.39
C PHE A 302 -1.84 -7.13 -23.30
N LEU A 303 -2.45 -6.34 -22.40
CA LEU A 303 -1.77 -5.89 -21.18
C LEU A 303 -1.39 -7.06 -20.28
N TYR A 304 -2.28 -8.04 -20.07
CA TYR A 304 -1.92 -9.26 -19.33
C TYR A 304 -0.87 -10.08 -20.05
N CYS A 305 -0.97 -10.28 -21.37
CA CYS A 305 0.07 -10.98 -22.11
C CYS A 305 1.44 -10.27 -22.01
N SER A 306 1.46 -8.94 -21.88
CA SER A 306 2.72 -8.22 -21.66
C SER A 306 3.43 -8.62 -20.38
N THR A 307 2.71 -9.08 -19.35
CA THR A 307 3.33 -9.53 -18.09
C THR A 307 4.09 -10.84 -18.25
N THR A 308 3.70 -11.70 -19.21
CA THR A 308 4.34 -13.00 -19.48
C THR A 308 5.56 -12.89 -20.40
N ALA A 309 6.00 -11.68 -20.75
CA ALA A 309 7.18 -11.48 -21.58
C ALA A 309 8.47 -11.83 -20.83
N VAL A 310 9.25 -12.76 -21.39
CA VAL A 310 10.57 -13.17 -20.88
C VAL A 310 11.74 -12.58 -21.69
N THR A 311 11.44 -11.77 -22.71
CA THR A 311 12.44 -11.05 -23.51
C THR A 311 11.97 -9.64 -23.84
N SER A 312 12.91 -8.71 -24.04
CA SER A 312 12.65 -7.32 -24.45
C SER A 312 11.83 -7.22 -25.76
N ASN A 313 12.10 -8.10 -26.73
CA ASN A 313 11.36 -8.16 -27.98
C ASN A 313 9.91 -8.66 -27.79
N ALA A 314 9.69 -9.64 -26.92
CA ALA A 314 8.34 -10.11 -26.59
C ALA A 314 7.54 -9.01 -25.87
N LEU A 315 8.17 -8.30 -24.93
CA LEU A 315 7.55 -7.17 -24.22
C LEU A 315 7.19 -6.04 -25.20
N LEU A 316 8.07 -5.71 -26.14
CA LEU A 316 7.80 -4.75 -27.21
C LEU A 316 6.62 -5.20 -28.09
N GLY A 317 6.56 -6.48 -28.47
CA GLY A 317 5.48 -7.04 -29.27
C GLY A 317 4.11 -6.91 -28.61
N TRP A 318 4.00 -7.27 -27.32
CA TRP A 318 2.75 -7.12 -26.57
C TRP A 318 2.33 -5.65 -26.40
N ASN A 319 3.30 -4.76 -26.16
CA ASN A 319 3.04 -3.33 -26.08
C ASN A 319 2.56 -2.74 -27.41
N CYS A 320 3.10 -3.21 -28.54
CA CYS A 320 2.61 -2.84 -29.87
C CYS A 320 1.15 -3.30 -30.07
N ALA A 321 0.83 -4.53 -29.68
CA ALA A 321 -0.53 -5.07 -29.77
C ALA A 321 -1.52 -4.30 -28.89
N PHE A 322 -1.11 -3.96 -27.66
CA PHE A 322 -1.86 -3.11 -26.74
C PHE A 322 -2.15 -1.74 -27.35
N ASN A 323 -1.11 -1.03 -27.83
CA ASN A 323 -1.24 0.33 -28.34
C ASN A 323 -2.12 0.36 -29.61
N PHE A 324 -1.95 -0.62 -30.50
CA PHE A 324 -2.80 -0.82 -31.66
C PHE A 324 -4.29 -0.97 -31.26
N CYS A 325 -4.60 -1.91 -30.37
CA CYS A 325 -5.98 -2.17 -29.93
C CYS A 325 -6.59 -0.98 -29.20
N SER A 326 -5.80 -0.31 -28.35
CA SER A 326 -6.22 0.87 -27.60
C SER A 326 -6.60 2.03 -28.54
N ASN A 327 -5.86 2.23 -29.62
CA ASN A 327 -6.20 3.25 -30.62
C ASN A 327 -7.45 2.90 -31.43
N VAL A 328 -7.68 1.61 -31.77
CA VAL A 328 -8.94 1.15 -32.38
C VAL A 328 -10.13 1.47 -31.44
N MET A 329 -9.98 1.15 -30.16
CA MET A 329 -10.99 1.42 -29.13
C MET A 329 -11.29 2.92 -29.03
N TYR A 330 -10.28 3.77 -28.87
CA TYR A 330 -10.47 5.21 -28.69
C TYR A 330 -11.13 5.87 -29.91
N ALA A 331 -10.76 5.48 -31.13
CA ALA A 331 -11.38 5.97 -32.35
C ALA A 331 -12.92 5.75 -32.35
N VAL A 332 -13.35 4.57 -31.91
CA VAL A 332 -14.77 4.22 -31.80
C VAL A 332 -15.43 4.95 -30.64
N LEU A 333 -14.79 4.99 -29.48
CA LEU A 333 -15.34 5.53 -28.23
C LEU A 333 -15.63 7.03 -28.34
N TYR A 334 -14.71 7.81 -28.93
CA TYR A 334 -14.89 9.25 -29.12
C TYR A 334 -16.04 9.58 -30.09
N GLY A 335 -16.27 8.74 -31.11
CA GLY A 335 -17.41 8.88 -32.03
C GLY A 335 -18.74 8.43 -31.43
N PHE A 336 -18.74 7.30 -30.71
CA PHE A 336 -19.94 6.69 -30.15
C PHE A 336 -20.55 7.50 -29.00
N THR A 337 -19.72 8.12 -28.17
CA THR A 337 -20.17 8.88 -26.98
C THR A 337 -21.17 10.01 -27.32
N PRO A 338 -20.88 10.94 -28.26
CA PRO A 338 -21.85 11.97 -28.66
C PRO A 338 -23.09 11.40 -29.37
N GLU A 339 -22.97 10.27 -30.06
CA GLU A 339 -24.09 9.62 -30.77
C GLU A 339 -25.12 8.99 -29.82
N LEU A 340 -24.69 8.59 -28.60
CA LEU A 340 -25.56 8.00 -27.60
C LEU A 340 -26.61 8.97 -27.06
N PHE A 341 -26.27 10.26 -27.00
CA PHE A 341 -27.08 11.27 -26.34
C PHE A 341 -28.00 12.01 -27.32
N PRO A 342 -29.27 12.27 -26.92
CA PRO A 342 -30.19 13.08 -27.72
C PRO A 342 -29.62 14.48 -28.02
N THR A 343 -29.92 15.01 -29.19
CA THR A 343 -29.33 16.26 -29.72
C THR A 343 -29.34 17.44 -28.72
N PRO A 344 -30.42 17.72 -27.97
CA PRO A 344 -30.44 18.86 -27.05
C PRO A 344 -29.58 18.66 -25.79
N GLN A 345 -29.31 17.42 -25.39
CA GLN A 345 -28.56 17.06 -24.17
C GLN A 345 -27.16 16.50 -24.46
N ARG A 346 -26.78 16.35 -25.73
CA ARG A 346 -25.49 15.78 -26.17
C ARG A 346 -24.27 16.46 -25.54
N GLY A 347 -24.28 17.79 -25.46
CA GLY A 347 -23.21 18.55 -24.84
C GLY A 347 -23.05 18.24 -23.35
N THR A 348 -24.16 18.15 -22.62
CA THR A 348 -24.19 17.79 -21.20
C THR A 348 -23.75 16.35 -20.97
N GLY A 349 -24.21 15.40 -21.80
CA GLY A 349 -23.80 14.00 -21.73
C GLY A 349 -22.30 13.80 -21.96
N ASN A 350 -21.74 14.42 -23.01
CA ASN A 350 -20.29 14.38 -23.28
C ASN A 350 -19.47 15.04 -22.18
N ALA A 351 -19.96 16.15 -21.60
CA ALA A 351 -19.26 16.82 -20.51
C ALA A 351 -19.20 15.92 -19.26
N LEU A 352 -20.28 15.21 -18.96
CA LEU A 352 -20.37 14.31 -17.82
C LEU A 352 -19.43 13.10 -17.97
N THR A 353 -19.43 12.44 -19.14
CA THR A 353 -18.51 11.32 -19.42
C THR A 353 -17.05 11.76 -19.41
N ALA A 354 -16.73 12.91 -20.02
CA ALA A 354 -15.38 13.46 -19.98
C ALA A 354 -14.94 13.81 -18.56
N THR A 355 -15.85 14.29 -17.71
CA THR A 355 -15.57 14.55 -16.29
C THR A 355 -15.25 13.27 -15.55
N CYS A 356 -16.03 12.19 -15.74
CA CYS A 356 -15.73 10.87 -15.18
C CYS A 356 -14.34 10.39 -15.59
N ASN A 357 -14.00 10.48 -16.87
CA ASN A 357 -12.66 10.11 -17.37
C ASN A 357 -11.54 10.91 -16.70
N ARG A 358 -11.74 12.21 -16.46
CA ARG A 358 -10.71 13.07 -15.84
C ARG A 358 -10.58 12.85 -14.33
N ILE A 359 -11.69 12.64 -13.61
CA ILE A 359 -11.66 12.33 -12.17
C ILE A 359 -10.91 11.01 -11.95
N PHE A 360 -11.31 9.95 -12.66
CA PHE A 360 -10.64 8.64 -12.55
C PHE A 360 -9.21 8.67 -13.10
N GLY A 361 -8.93 9.52 -14.09
CA GLY A 361 -7.56 9.74 -14.57
C GLY A 361 -6.64 10.46 -13.58
N ILE A 362 -7.17 11.34 -12.72
CA ILE A 362 -6.40 11.94 -11.62
C ILE A 362 -6.10 10.90 -10.54
N MET A 363 -6.99 9.90 -10.37
CA MET A 363 -6.75 8.82 -9.43
C MET A 363 -5.55 7.94 -9.84
N ALA A 364 -5.19 7.84 -11.12
CA ALA A 364 -4.05 7.01 -11.54
C ALA A 364 -2.69 7.47 -10.96
N PRO A 365 -2.28 8.76 -11.08
CA PRO A 365 -1.10 9.26 -10.37
C PRO A 365 -1.20 9.15 -8.85
N ILE A 366 -2.39 9.37 -8.28
CA ILE A 366 -2.60 9.20 -6.83
C ILE A 366 -2.33 7.75 -6.47
N ILE A 367 -3.00 6.78 -7.08
CA ILE A 367 -2.79 5.34 -6.86
C ILE A 367 -1.32 4.97 -7.04
N ALA A 368 -0.64 5.50 -8.05
CA ALA A 368 0.78 5.27 -8.25
C ALA A 368 1.70 5.87 -7.18
N MET A 369 1.29 6.91 -6.47
CA MET A 369 2.02 7.40 -5.29
C MET A 369 1.93 6.42 -4.11
N PHE A 370 0.90 5.57 -4.07
CA PHE A 370 0.69 4.60 -2.99
C PHE A 370 1.02 3.16 -3.41
N ALA A 371 1.09 2.87 -4.72
CA ALA A 371 1.29 1.54 -5.27
C ALA A 371 2.77 1.30 -5.60
N ASN A 372 3.27 0.09 -5.31
CA ASN A 372 4.64 -0.30 -5.69
C ASN A 372 4.73 -0.48 -7.22
N LEU A 373 5.36 0.49 -7.88
CA LEU A 373 5.56 0.55 -9.33
C LEU A 373 6.55 -0.48 -9.88
N GLU A 374 7.34 -1.13 -9.02
CA GLU A 374 8.25 -2.24 -9.40
C GLU A 374 7.47 -3.55 -9.59
N THR A 375 6.25 -3.64 -9.07
CA THR A 375 5.40 -4.82 -9.23
C THR A 375 4.58 -4.77 -10.51
N SER A 376 4.08 -5.93 -10.95
CA SER A 376 3.15 -6.00 -12.08
C SER A 376 1.71 -5.54 -11.74
N ALA A 377 1.45 -5.11 -10.51
CA ALA A 377 0.11 -4.76 -10.03
C ALA A 377 -0.59 -3.63 -10.82
N PRO A 378 0.09 -2.53 -11.22
CA PRO A 378 -0.53 -1.49 -12.06
C PRO A 378 -0.93 -2.02 -13.44
N VAL A 379 -0.14 -2.94 -14.00
CA VAL A 379 -0.43 -3.60 -15.28
C VAL A 379 -1.64 -4.53 -15.13
N TYR A 380 -1.68 -5.31 -14.05
CA TYR A 380 -2.80 -6.21 -13.80
C TYR A 380 -4.12 -5.45 -13.60
N THR A 381 -4.07 -4.37 -12.82
CA THR A 381 -5.21 -3.51 -12.55
C THR A 381 -5.70 -2.83 -13.82
N SER A 382 -4.78 -2.27 -14.61
CA SER A 382 -5.12 -1.66 -15.91
C SER A 382 -5.77 -2.67 -16.85
N GLY A 383 -5.19 -3.87 -17.00
CA GLY A 383 -5.75 -4.95 -17.81
C GLY A 383 -7.17 -5.34 -17.40
N ALA A 384 -7.40 -5.48 -16.09
CA ALA A 384 -8.71 -5.80 -15.52
C ALA A 384 -9.75 -4.72 -15.82
N LEU A 385 -9.39 -3.44 -15.64
CA LEU A 385 -10.26 -2.29 -15.89
C LEU A 385 -10.68 -2.21 -17.37
N PHE A 386 -9.76 -2.48 -18.30
CA PHE A 386 -10.06 -2.54 -19.73
C PHE A 386 -10.99 -3.71 -20.06
N ILE A 387 -10.72 -4.91 -19.54
CA ILE A 387 -11.62 -6.07 -19.77
C ILE A 387 -13.02 -5.78 -19.24
N ALA A 388 -13.14 -5.25 -18.01
CA ALA A 388 -14.42 -4.88 -17.45
C ALA A 388 -15.14 -3.80 -18.27
N ALA A 389 -14.43 -2.75 -18.69
CA ALA A 389 -15.01 -1.72 -19.57
C ALA A 389 -15.52 -2.31 -20.89
N GLY A 390 -14.80 -3.28 -21.47
CA GLY A 390 -15.21 -3.96 -22.71
C GLY A 390 -16.38 -4.92 -22.53
N LEU A 391 -16.55 -5.51 -21.34
CA LEU A 391 -17.65 -6.40 -20.98
C LEU A 391 -18.93 -5.64 -20.59
N LEU A 392 -18.84 -4.36 -20.22
CA LEU A 392 -19.99 -3.47 -19.99
C LEU A 392 -20.71 -3.14 -21.31
N LYS A 393 -21.44 -4.12 -21.84
CA LYS A 393 -22.14 -4.02 -23.13
C LYS A 393 -23.46 -3.26 -22.98
N PRO A 394 -23.74 -2.21 -23.77
CA PRO A 394 -25.00 -1.46 -23.68
C PRO A 394 -26.27 -2.17 -24.18
N ASN A 395 -26.31 -3.50 -24.37
CA ASN A 395 -27.52 -4.21 -24.84
C ASN A 395 -27.49 -5.76 -24.74
N LEU A 396 -26.54 -6.37 -24.03
CA LEU A 396 -26.70 -7.78 -23.64
C LEU A 396 -27.48 -7.77 -22.33
N VAL A 397 -28.67 -8.36 -22.31
CA VAL A 397 -29.47 -8.55 -21.09
C VAL A 397 -28.56 -9.22 -20.05
N MET A 398 -28.05 -8.42 -19.11
CA MET A 398 -27.17 -8.90 -18.05
C MET A 398 -28.04 -9.53 -16.97
N ARG A 399 -27.91 -10.85 -16.79
CA ARG A 399 -28.30 -11.52 -15.55
C ARG A 399 -27.49 -10.90 -14.40
N THR A 400 -28.12 -10.83 -13.24
CA THR A 400 -27.70 -10.22 -11.97
C THR A 400 -26.32 -10.62 -11.43
N SER A 401 -25.59 -11.50 -12.11
CA SER A 401 -24.26 -11.99 -11.71
C SER A 401 -23.08 -11.09 -12.12
N THR A 402 -23.24 -10.11 -13.02
CA THR A 402 -22.13 -9.23 -13.46
C THR A 402 -21.98 -7.93 -12.68
N LEU A 403 -22.91 -7.56 -11.79
CA LEU A 403 -22.72 -6.41 -10.88
C LEU A 403 -21.62 -6.68 -9.83
N ALA A 404 -21.32 -7.95 -9.55
CA ALA A 404 -20.23 -8.35 -8.66
C ALA A 404 -18.85 -7.97 -9.22
N GLY A 405 -18.69 -7.91 -10.55
CA GLY A 405 -17.42 -7.55 -11.20
C GLY A 405 -17.07 -6.06 -11.07
N LEU A 406 -18.06 -5.18 -10.87
CA LEU A 406 -17.81 -3.74 -10.70
C LEU A 406 -17.36 -3.40 -9.26
N PHE A 407 -17.83 -4.17 -8.27
CA PHE A 407 -17.39 -4.03 -6.88
C PHE A 407 -16.02 -4.68 -6.64
N GLY A 408 -15.65 -5.70 -7.40
CA GLY A 408 -14.31 -6.30 -7.34
C GLY A 408 -13.18 -5.42 -7.92
N LEU A 409 -13.49 -4.34 -8.63
CA LEU A 409 -12.49 -3.45 -9.25
C LEU A 409 -12.15 -2.20 -8.45
N LEU A 410 -12.95 -1.86 -7.43
CA LEU A 410 -12.53 -0.93 -6.38
C LEU A 410 -11.55 -1.59 -5.39
N SER A 411 -11.37 -2.92 -5.47
CA SER A 411 -10.45 -3.69 -4.65
C SER A 411 -8.98 -3.57 -5.06
N PHE A 412 -8.65 -2.80 -6.10
CA PHE A 412 -7.25 -2.53 -6.50
C PHE A 412 -6.74 -1.15 -6.09
N ALA A 413 -7.57 -0.36 -5.41
CA ALA A 413 -7.04 0.52 -4.38
C ALA A 413 -7.12 -0.32 -3.11
N ASP A 414 -5.98 -0.78 -2.58
CA ASP A 414 -5.90 -1.22 -1.18
C ASP A 414 -6.10 0.03 -0.31
N ALA A 415 -7.29 0.61 -0.36
CA ALA A 415 -7.84 1.31 0.76
C ALA A 415 -8.02 0.23 1.82
N ALA A 416 -7.43 0.43 3.00
CA ALA A 416 -7.63 -0.42 4.17
C ALA A 416 -9.11 -0.81 4.27
N LYS A 417 -9.42 -2.06 3.92
CA LYS A 417 -10.77 -2.58 4.06
C LYS A 417 -10.96 -2.83 5.55
N TYR A 418 -11.98 -2.22 6.12
CA TYR A 418 -12.33 -2.42 7.51
C TYR A 418 -12.87 -3.84 7.70
N GLY A 419 -12.16 -4.66 8.48
CA GLY A 419 -12.48 -6.07 8.70
C GLY A 419 -12.50 -6.94 7.43
N TYR A 420 -12.70 -8.25 7.63
CA TYR A 420 -12.87 -9.23 6.55
C TYR A 420 -11.75 -9.26 5.50
N ASN A 421 -10.50 -9.07 5.93
CA ASN A 421 -9.30 -9.15 5.08
C ASN A 421 -8.71 -10.57 5.08
N HIS A 422 -9.55 -11.54 4.75
CA HIS A 422 -9.14 -12.95 4.77
C HIS A 422 -8.06 -13.22 3.73
N VAL A 423 -7.08 -14.02 4.11
CA VAL A 423 -6.15 -14.62 3.16
C VAL A 423 -6.81 -15.82 2.49
N ALA A 424 -6.47 -16.08 1.23
CA ALA A 424 -7.00 -17.24 0.53
C ALA A 424 -6.49 -18.55 1.16
N VAL A 425 -7.40 -19.49 1.40
CA VAL A 425 -7.04 -20.85 1.82
C VAL A 425 -6.27 -21.54 0.70
N ARG A 426 -5.10 -22.06 1.04
CA ARG A 426 -4.22 -22.85 0.18
C ARG A 426 -3.75 -24.02 1.03
N GLN A 427 -4.51 -25.10 1.00
CA GLN A 427 -4.18 -26.33 1.70
C GLN A 427 -3.02 -27.04 1.00
N ASP A 428 -2.24 -27.78 1.79
CA ASP A 428 -1.27 -28.72 1.27
C ASP A 428 -1.95 -29.81 0.45
N SER A 429 -1.25 -30.27 -0.58
CA SER A 429 -1.60 -31.49 -1.29
C SER A 429 -1.48 -32.70 -0.37
N ASP A 430 -2.18 -33.78 -0.70
CA ASP A 430 -2.13 -35.03 0.08
C ASP A 430 -0.70 -35.56 0.30
N ILE A 431 0.19 -35.35 -0.69
CA ILE A 431 1.59 -35.78 -0.61
C ILE A 431 2.43 -34.93 0.35
N VAL A 432 2.14 -33.63 0.46
CA VAL A 432 2.81 -32.77 1.45
C VAL A 432 2.21 -33.01 2.84
N ALA A 433 0.87 -33.04 2.94
CA ALA A 433 0.15 -33.25 4.19
C ALA A 433 0.48 -34.59 4.87
N ALA A 434 0.88 -35.61 4.09
CA ALA A 434 1.38 -36.87 4.63
C ALA A 434 2.58 -36.73 5.58
N ASN A 435 3.33 -35.63 5.50
CA ASN A 435 4.47 -35.32 6.36
C ASN A 435 4.09 -34.65 7.69
N PHE A 436 2.83 -34.21 7.85
CA PHE A 436 2.37 -33.40 8.98
C PHE A 436 1.21 -34.08 9.72
N LYS A 437 1.32 -35.40 9.92
CA LYS A 437 0.34 -36.19 10.67
C LYS A 437 0.32 -35.82 12.14
N ASP A 438 -0.82 -36.08 12.75
CA ASP A 438 -1.01 -35.88 14.18
C ASP A 438 0.07 -36.58 15.02
N VAL A 439 0.39 -35.95 16.15
CA VAL A 439 1.38 -36.40 17.13
C VAL A 439 0.67 -36.90 18.37
N ASP A 440 1.35 -37.71 19.17
CA ASP A 440 0.80 -38.24 20.43
C ASP A 440 0.90 -37.19 21.56
N ILE A 441 0.21 -36.06 21.37
CA ILE A 441 0.10 -34.97 22.34
C ILE A 441 -1.38 -34.68 22.59
N SER A 442 -1.81 -34.77 23.85
CA SER A 442 -3.19 -34.46 24.23
C SER A 442 -3.40 -32.94 24.31
N LEU A 443 -4.39 -32.44 23.58
CA LEU A 443 -4.75 -31.02 23.54
C LEU A 443 -6.05 -30.79 24.30
N HIS A 444 -5.96 -30.07 25.43
CA HIS A 444 -7.09 -29.79 26.32
C HIS A 444 -7.60 -28.37 26.12
N SER A 445 -8.27 -28.11 24.99
CA SER A 445 -8.84 -26.80 24.68
C SER A 445 -10.21 -26.93 24.02
N PRO A 446 -11.02 -25.85 23.93
CA PRO A 446 -12.38 -25.93 23.41
C PRO A 446 -12.48 -26.62 22.04
N ALA A 447 -11.58 -26.32 21.10
CA ALA A 447 -11.62 -26.88 19.76
C ALA A 447 -11.29 -28.39 19.72
N PHE A 448 -10.62 -28.95 20.72
CA PHE A 448 -10.25 -30.37 20.77
C PHE A 448 -11.11 -31.18 21.74
N LEU A 449 -11.56 -30.58 22.84
CA LEU A 449 -12.49 -31.22 23.80
C LEU A 449 -13.89 -31.38 23.21
N ASN A 450 -14.34 -30.43 22.39
CA ASN A 450 -15.61 -30.50 21.68
C ASN A 450 -15.44 -30.13 20.20
N PRO A 451 -14.94 -31.05 19.35
CA PRO A 451 -14.72 -30.75 17.93
C PRO A 451 -15.99 -30.29 17.18
N GLY A 452 -17.18 -30.66 17.68
CA GLY A 452 -18.46 -30.24 17.13
C GLY A 452 -18.84 -28.77 17.40
N SER A 453 -18.15 -28.08 18.31
CA SER A 453 -18.35 -26.65 18.57
C SER A 453 -17.47 -25.73 17.72
N ARG A 454 -16.62 -26.29 16.84
CA ARG A 454 -15.82 -25.50 15.91
C ARG A 454 -16.72 -24.71 14.95
N LEU A 455 -16.37 -23.46 14.70
CA LEU A 455 -17.14 -22.61 13.80
C LEU A 455 -17.09 -23.14 12.35
N GLU A 456 -18.23 -23.09 11.65
CA GLU A 456 -18.35 -23.62 10.28
C GLU A 456 -17.44 -22.88 9.26
N GLY A 457 -17.07 -21.64 9.55
CA GLY A 457 -16.13 -20.86 8.73
C GLY A 457 -14.68 -21.28 8.84
N PHE A 458 -14.30 -22.12 9.83
CA PHE A 458 -12.91 -22.46 10.09
C PHE A 458 -12.25 -23.18 8.92
N SER A 459 -12.89 -24.23 8.38
CA SER A 459 -12.42 -24.98 7.21
C SER A 459 -12.33 -24.14 5.93
N ARG A 460 -13.07 -23.04 5.87
CA ARG A 460 -13.08 -22.10 4.75
C ARG A 460 -12.13 -20.93 4.95
N GLY A 461 -11.43 -20.86 6.09
CA GLY A 461 -10.54 -19.75 6.44
C GLY A 461 -11.28 -18.41 6.54
N THR A 462 -12.49 -18.41 7.10
CA THR A 462 -13.28 -17.19 7.31
C THR A 462 -13.60 -16.93 8.79
N GLU A 463 -13.37 -17.91 9.67
CA GLU A 463 -13.58 -17.84 11.12
C GLU A 463 -12.51 -18.66 11.84
N GLY A 464 -12.25 -18.35 13.11
CA GLY A 464 -11.37 -19.16 13.96
C GLY A 464 -12.04 -20.44 14.49
N PRO A 465 -11.28 -21.35 15.12
CA PRO A 465 -11.81 -22.61 15.66
C PRO A 465 -12.71 -22.41 16.89
N THR A 466 -12.41 -21.41 17.72
CA THR A 466 -13.07 -21.15 19.01
C THR A 466 -13.63 -19.74 19.00
N SER A 467 -14.90 -19.53 19.37
CA SER A 467 -15.49 -18.19 19.47
C SER A 467 -14.94 -17.43 20.69
N HIS A 468 -15.10 -16.10 20.73
CA HIS A 468 -14.63 -15.31 21.88
C HIS A 468 -15.37 -15.70 23.17
N GLU A 469 -16.67 -15.93 23.07
CA GLU A 469 -17.54 -16.33 24.19
C GLU A 469 -17.18 -17.75 24.67
N ALA A 470 -16.93 -18.69 23.76
CA ALA A 470 -16.53 -20.05 24.12
C ALA A 470 -15.17 -20.06 24.84
N MET A 471 -14.24 -19.20 24.42
CA MET A 471 -12.96 -19.01 25.08
C MET A 471 -13.13 -18.43 26.49
N GLU A 472 -13.93 -17.38 26.66
CA GLU A 472 -14.21 -16.79 27.98
C GLU A 472 -14.83 -17.80 28.95
N VAL A 473 -15.88 -18.51 28.51
CA VAL A 473 -16.52 -19.57 29.32
C VAL A 473 -15.53 -20.64 29.73
N PHE A 474 -14.70 -21.11 28.80
CA PHE A 474 -13.67 -22.12 29.11
C PHE A 474 -12.69 -21.61 30.17
N MET A 475 -12.18 -20.38 30.02
CA MET A 475 -11.23 -19.79 30.96
C MET A 475 -11.83 -19.55 32.35
N GLU A 476 -13.09 -19.10 32.42
CA GLU A 476 -13.81 -18.94 33.68
C GLU A 476 -14.05 -20.27 34.38
N GLU A 477 -14.48 -21.30 33.64
CA GLU A 477 -14.75 -22.63 34.18
C GLU A 477 -13.50 -23.27 34.78
N ILE A 478 -12.38 -23.29 34.05
CA ILE A 478 -11.12 -23.86 34.57
C ILE A 478 -10.59 -23.04 35.74
N ALA A 479 -10.73 -21.71 35.72
CA ALA A 479 -10.29 -20.88 36.83
C ALA A 479 -11.13 -21.14 38.10
N SER A 480 -12.44 -21.33 37.95
CA SER A 480 -13.35 -21.55 39.09
C SER A 480 -13.06 -22.83 39.89
N ARG A 481 -12.42 -23.84 39.27
CA ARG A 481 -12.10 -25.13 39.90
C ARG A 481 -10.65 -25.28 40.34
N ASN A 482 -9.77 -24.34 39.98
CA ASN A 482 -8.35 -24.38 40.35
C ASN A 482 -7.98 -23.21 41.27
N SER A 483 -7.50 -23.51 42.48
CA SER A 483 -7.13 -22.47 43.46
C SER A 483 -5.91 -21.63 43.07
N TYR A 484 -5.14 -22.07 42.07
CA TYR A 484 -3.97 -21.39 41.53
C TYR A 484 -4.24 -20.64 40.22
N MET A 485 -5.48 -20.61 39.73
CA MET A 485 -5.89 -19.91 38.51
C MET A 485 -6.83 -18.75 38.85
N THR A 486 -6.52 -17.55 38.38
CA THR A 486 -7.41 -16.38 38.50
C THR A 486 -7.76 -15.85 37.13
N TYR A 487 -9.03 -15.95 36.75
CA TYR A 487 -9.57 -15.28 35.56
C TYR A 487 -9.70 -13.79 35.81
N ASN A 488 -9.24 -12.98 34.87
CA ASN A 488 -9.36 -11.53 34.89
C ASN A 488 -9.80 -11.02 33.52
N THR A 489 -10.40 -9.84 33.51
CA THR A 489 -10.68 -9.07 32.30
C THR A 489 -9.99 -7.72 32.42
N ALA A 490 -9.21 -7.33 31.41
CA ALA A 490 -8.53 -6.04 31.44
C ALA A 490 -9.53 -4.88 31.50
N ASN A 491 -9.13 -3.76 32.08
CA ASN A 491 -9.97 -2.55 32.23
C ASN A 491 -10.07 -1.71 30.93
N PHE A 492 -9.75 -2.30 29.79
CA PHE A 492 -9.81 -1.70 28.46
C PHE A 492 -10.34 -2.72 27.45
N THR A 493 -10.75 -2.22 26.29
CA THR A 493 -11.35 -3.03 25.22
C THR A 493 -10.60 -2.88 23.91
N SER A 494 -10.90 -3.76 22.95
CA SER A 494 -10.41 -3.66 21.58
C SER A 494 -11.00 -2.45 20.84
N GLU A 495 -10.62 -2.26 19.58
CA GLU A 495 -11.14 -1.18 18.72
C GLU A 495 -12.66 -1.30 18.48
N GLU A 496 -13.20 -2.52 18.50
CA GLU A 496 -14.64 -2.81 18.44
C GLU A 496 -15.25 -3.16 19.80
N LEU A 497 -14.61 -2.77 20.90
CA LEU A 497 -15.14 -2.91 22.27
C LEU A 497 -15.23 -4.36 22.79
N ARG A 498 -14.47 -5.31 22.24
CA ARG A 498 -14.34 -6.67 22.81
C ARG A 498 -13.43 -6.67 24.04
N SER A 499 -13.70 -7.57 24.97
CA SER A 499 -12.93 -7.76 26.20
C SER A 499 -11.55 -8.36 25.93
N PHE A 500 -10.64 -8.17 26.88
CA PHE A 500 -9.34 -8.83 26.94
C PHE A 500 -9.27 -9.73 28.17
N PRO A 501 -9.81 -10.96 28.09
CA PRO A 501 -9.68 -11.94 29.14
C PRO A 501 -8.26 -12.49 29.22
N TYR A 502 -7.74 -12.66 30.44
CA TYR A 502 -6.44 -13.27 30.71
C TYR A 502 -6.49 -14.07 32.02
N VAL A 503 -5.63 -15.08 32.14
CA VAL A 503 -5.49 -15.88 33.37
C VAL A 503 -4.16 -15.60 34.03
N HIS A 504 -4.19 -15.38 35.34
CA HIS A 504 -3.01 -15.35 36.19
C HIS A 504 -2.89 -16.68 36.94
N LEU A 505 -1.77 -17.37 36.73
CA LEU A 505 -1.41 -18.63 37.38
C LEU A 505 -0.37 -18.35 38.47
N ALA A 506 -0.71 -18.64 39.71
CA ALA A 506 0.18 -18.47 40.86
C ALA A 506 -0.16 -19.47 41.97
N SER A 507 0.86 -19.95 42.69
CA SER A 507 0.68 -20.88 43.81
C SER A 507 -0.33 -20.36 44.85
N ALA A 508 -1.35 -21.15 45.19
CA ALA A 508 -2.36 -20.81 46.18
C ALA A 508 -1.74 -20.51 47.57
N GLY A 509 -2.35 -19.61 48.32
CA GLY A 509 -1.82 -19.04 49.58
C GLY A 509 -1.53 -20.00 50.76
N ASN A 510 -1.64 -21.33 50.64
CA ASN A 510 -1.84 -22.22 51.79
C ASN A 510 -0.79 -23.33 52.08
N SER A 511 0.42 -23.33 51.49
CA SER A 511 1.46 -24.32 51.83
C SER A 511 2.46 -23.82 52.88
N THR A 512 2.78 -24.68 53.87
CA THR A 512 3.60 -24.40 55.07
C THR A 512 5.10 -24.65 54.90
N CYS A 513 5.59 -24.94 53.68
CA CYS A 513 7.02 -25.08 53.39
C CYS A 513 7.62 -23.73 52.94
N ARG A 514 8.90 -23.50 53.27
CA ARG A 514 9.69 -22.28 52.98
C ARG A 514 9.36 -21.72 51.58
N ARG A 515 8.47 -20.73 51.54
CA ARG A 515 8.01 -20.09 50.31
C ARG A 515 9.08 -19.11 49.85
N ARG A 516 9.49 -19.15 48.57
CA ARG A 516 10.09 -17.96 47.94
C ARG A 516 9.08 -16.83 48.06
N SER A 517 9.52 -15.64 48.43
CA SER A 517 8.60 -14.50 48.42
C SER A 517 8.08 -14.29 46.98
N ALA A 518 6.86 -13.78 46.80
CA ALA A 518 6.35 -13.48 45.45
C ALA A 518 7.28 -12.52 44.67
N ALA A 519 8.13 -11.77 45.38
CA ALA A 519 9.16 -10.92 44.79
C ALA A 519 10.34 -11.70 44.17
N GLU A 520 10.55 -12.97 44.50
CA GLU A 520 11.72 -13.76 44.09
C GLU A 520 11.41 -14.82 43.01
N LYS A 521 10.16 -14.93 42.55
CA LYS A 521 9.77 -15.88 41.51
C LYS A 521 10.00 -15.35 40.10
N VAL A 522 10.23 -16.27 39.16
CA VAL A 522 10.30 -15.90 37.74
C VAL A 522 8.89 -15.65 37.21
N ARG A 523 8.60 -14.38 36.91
CA ARG A 523 7.40 -13.94 36.19
C ARG A 523 7.48 -14.21 34.69
N ILE A 524 6.47 -14.88 34.14
CA ILE A 524 6.35 -15.23 32.72
C ILE A 524 5.10 -14.58 32.12
N TRP A 525 5.25 -13.92 30.98
CA TRP A 525 4.13 -13.41 30.17
C TRP A 525 4.00 -14.22 28.89
N VAL A 526 2.79 -14.65 28.55
CA VAL A 526 2.53 -15.45 27.37
C VAL A 526 1.36 -14.83 26.60
N GLN A 527 1.56 -14.55 25.31
CA GLN A 527 0.51 -13.99 24.46
C GLN A 527 0.39 -14.71 23.12
N GLY A 528 -0.84 -14.75 22.60
CA GLY A 528 -1.18 -15.32 21.31
C GLY A 528 -2.15 -14.43 20.53
N ALA A 529 -2.39 -14.82 19.27
CA ALA A 529 -3.30 -14.15 18.35
C ALA A 529 -3.08 -12.62 18.29
N ALA A 530 -1.82 -12.19 18.17
CA ALA A 530 -1.51 -10.85 17.68
C ALA A 530 -2.07 -10.66 16.27
N HIS A 531 -1.97 -11.70 15.46
CA HIS A 531 -2.70 -11.84 14.21
C HIS A 531 -3.88 -12.78 14.37
N GLY A 532 -5.05 -12.37 13.91
CA GLY A 532 -6.29 -13.12 14.13
C GLY A 532 -6.53 -14.28 13.18
N ASN A 533 -5.77 -14.38 12.09
CA ASN A 533 -5.80 -15.50 11.15
C ASN A 533 -4.76 -16.58 11.46
N GLU A 534 -4.20 -16.58 12.67
CA GLU A 534 -3.14 -17.50 13.13
C GLU A 534 -3.64 -18.31 14.35
N PRO A 535 -4.65 -19.18 14.15
CA PRO A 535 -5.45 -19.75 15.24
C PRO A 535 -4.72 -20.79 16.11
N ALA A 536 -3.63 -21.41 15.66
CA ALA A 536 -2.90 -22.39 16.46
C ALA A 536 -2.25 -21.77 17.68
N GLY A 537 -1.83 -20.49 17.62
CA GLY A 537 -1.27 -19.78 18.77
C GLY A 537 -2.31 -19.56 19.87
N ASP A 538 -3.48 -19.04 19.51
CA ASP A 538 -4.64 -18.90 20.41
C ASP A 538 -4.99 -20.24 21.07
N GLU A 539 -5.20 -21.27 20.26
CA GLU A 539 -5.65 -22.56 20.74
C GLU A 539 -4.57 -23.30 21.55
N ALA A 540 -3.28 -23.10 21.26
CA ALA A 540 -2.19 -23.66 22.05
C ALA A 540 -2.13 -23.08 23.46
N LEU A 541 -2.48 -21.80 23.64
CA LEU A 541 -2.58 -21.17 24.95
C LEU A 541 -3.79 -21.69 25.75
N LEU A 542 -4.91 -21.93 25.08
CA LEU A 542 -6.05 -22.60 25.71
C LEU A 542 -5.70 -24.05 26.08
N ALA A 543 -4.95 -24.76 25.25
CA ALA A 543 -4.47 -26.11 25.54
C ALA A 543 -3.46 -26.13 26.68
N LEU A 544 -2.60 -25.11 26.80
CA LEU A 544 -1.67 -24.92 27.92
C LEU A 544 -2.44 -24.71 29.23
N LEU A 545 -3.47 -23.86 29.23
CA LEU A 545 -4.36 -23.68 30.37
C LEU A 545 -5.06 -24.99 30.75
N GLY A 546 -5.56 -25.74 29.77
CA GLY A 546 -6.13 -27.06 30.00
C GLY A 546 -5.11 -28.07 30.54
N LYS A 547 -3.84 -28.00 30.15
CA LYS A 547 -2.77 -28.82 30.73
C LYS A 547 -2.57 -28.50 32.22
N PHE A 548 -2.53 -27.22 32.59
CA PHE A 548 -2.47 -26.82 34.00
C PHE A 548 -3.68 -27.28 34.82
N ASP A 549 -4.85 -27.43 34.20
CA ASP A 549 -6.06 -27.95 34.85
C ASP A 549 -6.06 -29.49 34.96
N ASN A 550 -5.52 -30.20 33.95
CA ASN A 550 -5.53 -31.67 33.90
C ASN A 550 -4.35 -32.32 34.65
N ASP A 551 -3.25 -31.59 34.87
CA ASP A 551 -2.07 -32.08 35.58
C ASP A 551 -1.72 -31.15 36.78
N PRO A 552 -2.44 -31.29 37.91
CA PRO A 552 -2.25 -30.43 39.08
C PRO A 552 -0.91 -30.66 39.79
N GLU A 553 -0.28 -31.83 39.64
CA GLU A 553 1.03 -32.12 40.23
C GLU A 553 2.13 -31.36 39.47
N TRP A 554 2.14 -31.45 38.14
CA TRP A 554 3.02 -30.65 37.30
C TRP A 554 2.77 -29.15 37.49
N ALA A 555 1.50 -28.73 37.53
CA ALA A 555 1.12 -27.35 37.80
C ALA A 555 1.71 -26.83 39.12
N ALA A 556 1.65 -27.64 40.19
CA ALA A 556 2.19 -27.26 41.49
C ALA A 556 3.73 -27.12 41.47
N ASP A 557 4.45 -28.04 40.79
CA ASP A 557 5.93 -27.96 40.67
C ASP A 557 6.37 -26.72 39.87
N ILE A 558 5.68 -26.42 38.77
CA ILE A 558 5.95 -25.21 37.98
C ILE A 558 5.66 -23.96 38.81
N LEU A 559 4.45 -23.85 39.37
CA LEU A 559 3.99 -22.65 40.06
C LEU A 559 4.64 -22.44 41.44
N GLU A 560 5.42 -23.40 41.95
CA GLU A 560 6.34 -23.16 43.07
C GLU A 560 7.45 -22.17 42.69
N LYS A 561 7.91 -22.23 41.44
CA LYS A 561 9.12 -21.53 40.95
C LYS A 561 8.78 -20.29 40.11
N VAL A 562 7.64 -20.31 39.43
CA VAL A 562 7.23 -19.25 38.49
C VAL A 562 5.82 -18.75 38.75
N ASP A 563 5.52 -17.53 38.30
CA ASP A 563 4.17 -16.97 38.20
C ASP A 563 3.90 -16.60 36.73
N ILE A 564 2.71 -16.88 36.20
CA ILE A 564 2.45 -16.82 34.75
C ILE A 564 1.19 -15.99 34.46
N VAL A 565 1.27 -15.07 33.51
CA VAL A 565 0.09 -14.43 32.90
C VAL A 565 -0.05 -14.92 31.46
N ILE A 566 -1.24 -15.42 31.13
CA ILE A 566 -1.59 -15.91 29.79
C ILE A 566 -2.69 -15.02 29.22
N LEU A 567 -2.39 -14.33 28.12
CA LEU A 567 -3.31 -13.53 27.31
C LEU A 567 -3.56 -14.26 25.97
N PRO A 568 -4.62 -15.07 25.83
CA PRO A 568 -4.83 -15.88 24.62
C PRO A 568 -5.03 -15.06 23.35
N ARG A 569 -5.66 -13.87 23.46
CA ARG A 569 -6.00 -13.00 22.34
C ARG A 569 -5.51 -11.58 22.53
N TYR A 570 -4.40 -11.26 21.88
CA TYR A 570 -3.94 -9.88 21.72
C TYR A 570 -4.83 -9.08 20.75
N ASN A 571 -5.43 -9.72 19.75
CA ASN A 571 -6.26 -9.07 18.71
C ASN A 571 -7.62 -9.77 18.56
N PRO A 572 -8.56 -9.60 19.51
CA PRO A 572 -9.86 -10.27 19.45
C PRO A 572 -10.70 -9.87 18.23
N ASP A 573 -10.56 -8.64 17.73
CA ASP A 573 -11.26 -8.17 16.52
C ASP A 573 -10.70 -8.86 15.27
N GLY A 574 -9.38 -8.97 15.17
CA GLY A 574 -8.72 -9.71 14.09
C GLY A 574 -9.15 -11.18 14.09
N VAL A 575 -9.27 -11.81 15.27
CA VAL A 575 -9.74 -13.20 15.40
C VAL A 575 -11.18 -13.34 14.93
N TYR A 576 -12.06 -12.39 15.32
CA TYR A 576 -13.45 -12.38 14.87
C TYR A 576 -13.57 -12.30 13.34
N TYR A 577 -12.74 -11.47 12.71
CA TYR A 577 -12.69 -11.35 11.25
C TYR A 577 -11.76 -12.36 10.57
N PHE A 578 -11.14 -13.28 11.31
CA PHE A 578 -10.11 -14.20 10.80
C PHE A 578 -9.10 -13.51 9.86
N GLN A 579 -8.52 -12.42 10.34
CA GLN A 579 -7.59 -11.59 9.58
C GLN A 579 -6.34 -11.26 10.38
N ARG A 580 -5.26 -10.92 9.67
CA ARG A 580 -3.97 -10.61 10.28
C ARG A 580 -3.99 -9.35 11.14
N ALA A 581 -4.55 -8.28 10.59
CA ALA A 581 -4.47 -6.95 11.17
C ALA A 581 -5.56 -6.69 12.24
N LEU A 582 -5.42 -5.60 12.99
CA LEU A 582 -6.52 -5.05 13.80
C LEU A 582 -7.74 -4.73 12.92
N ALA A 583 -8.90 -4.42 13.51
CA ALA A 583 -10.11 -4.01 12.76
C ALA A 583 -9.83 -2.86 11.78
N THR A 584 -8.92 -1.94 12.16
CA THR A 584 -8.45 -0.81 11.35
C THR A 584 -7.39 -1.14 10.29
N ASN A 585 -7.07 -2.41 10.09
CA ASN A 585 -6.11 -2.91 9.10
C ASN A 585 -4.65 -2.47 9.31
N PHE A 586 -4.26 -2.18 10.54
CA PHE A 586 -2.85 -2.04 10.94
C PHE A 586 -2.35 -3.34 11.57
N ASP A 587 -1.11 -3.71 11.26
CA ASP A 587 -0.45 -4.87 11.86
C ASP A 587 -0.01 -4.50 13.30
N PRO A 588 -0.61 -5.11 14.34
CA PRO A 588 -0.23 -4.79 15.72
C PRO A 588 1.22 -5.18 16.04
N ASN A 589 1.77 -6.18 15.37
CA ASN A 589 3.16 -6.60 15.48
C ASN A 589 4.11 -5.66 14.69
N ARG A 590 3.65 -4.48 14.26
CA ARG A 590 4.46 -3.37 13.75
C ARG A 590 4.30 -2.09 14.55
N ASP A 591 3.58 -2.16 15.68
CA ASP A 591 3.18 -0.99 16.46
C ASP A 591 3.89 -0.87 17.81
N HIS A 592 4.84 -1.77 18.14
CA HIS A 592 5.39 -1.84 19.50
C HIS A 592 6.27 -0.65 19.90
N ILE A 593 6.92 0.05 18.96
CA ILE A 593 7.71 1.27 19.26
C ILE A 593 6.89 2.52 19.00
N LYS A 594 6.35 2.64 17.78
CA LYS A 594 5.56 3.81 17.38
C LYS A 594 4.28 3.96 18.22
N GLN A 595 3.62 2.86 18.62
CA GLN A 595 2.41 2.85 19.46
C GLN A 595 1.30 3.77 18.94
N ASN A 596 0.95 3.63 17.66
CA ASN A 596 -0.09 4.44 17.04
C ASN A 596 -1.51 3.97 17.41
N ARG A 597 -1.67 2.73 17.88
CA ARG A 597 -2.96 2.14 18.25
C ARG A 597 -3.12 2.08 19.76
N GLN A 598 -4.27 2.53 20.26
CA GLN A 598 -4.55 2.56 21.70
C GLN A 598 -4.56 1.16 22.32
N GLN A 599 -5.05 0.16 21.59
CA GLN A 599 -5.02 -1.25 22.02
C GLN A 599 -3.60 -1.72 22.33
N THR A 600 -2.64 -1.42 21.43
CA THR A 600 -1.22 -1.76 21.65
C THR A 600 -0.65 -1.04 22.87
N ARG A 601 -0.94 0.25 23.06
CA ARG A 601 -0.54 1.00 24.26
C ARG A 601 -1.05 0.36 25.54
N ASN A 602 -2.34 0.03 25.58
CA ASN A 602 -2.98 -0.57 26.76
C ASN A 602 -2.39 -1.94 27.12
N ILE A 603 -2.17 -2.80 26.13
CA ILE A 603 -1.55 -4.12 26.37
C ILE A 603 -0.09 -3.96 26.81
N LYS A 604 0.67 -3.02 26.23
CA LYS A 604 2.03 -2.73 26.67
C LYS A 604 2.07 -2.19 28.10
N ALA A 605 1.13 -1.34 28.49
CA ALA A 605 1.02 -0.84 29.86
C ALA A 605 0.76 -2.00 30.85
N LEU A 606 -0.14 -2.92 30.51
CA LEU A 606 -0.41 -4.12 31.32
C LEU A 606 0.82 -5.04 31.43
N LEU A 607 1.55 -5.27 30.33
CA LEU A 607 2.80 -6.03 30.34
C LEU A 607 3.87 -5.32 31.18
N ALA A 608 3.98 -4.00 31.06
CA ALA A 608 4.92 -3.19 31.80
C ALA A 608 4.65 -3.24 33.30
N GLU A 609 3.38 -3.20 33.73
CA GLU A 609 2.98 -3.34 35.13
C GLU A 609 3.38 -4.71 35.72
N TYR A 610 3.27 -5.77 34.92
CA TYR A 610 3.63 -7.12 35.35
C TYR A 610 5.15 -7.35 35.50
N HIS A 611 5.97 -6.60 34.76
CA HIS A 611 7.45 -6.70 34.76
C HIS A 611 7.99 -8.13 34.56
N PRO A 612 7.61 -8.84 33.47
CA PRO A 612 8.03 -10.23 33.24
C PRO A 612 9.55 -10.37 33.08
N HIS A 613 10.09 -11.52 33.48
CA HIS A 613 11.47 -11.93 33.18
C HIS A 613 11.54 -12.75 31.90
N VAL A 614 10.49 -13.51 31.59
CA VAL A 614 10.34 -14.33 30.38
C VAL A 614 9.06 -13.96 29.64
N ILE A 615 9.13 -13.83 28.31
CA ILE A 615 8.02 -13.40 27.46
C ILE A 615 7.93 -14.34 26.25
N ILE A 616 6.72 -14.81 25.93
CA ILE A 616 6.44 -15.69 24.79
C ILE A 616 5.40 -15.01 23.90
N ASP A 617 5.72 -14.85 22.62
CA ASP A 617 4.86 -14.27 21.60
C ASP A 617 4.61 -15.29 20.49
N MET A 618 3.35 -15.73 20.36
CA MET A 618 2.97 -16.85 19.48
C MET A 618 2.32 -16.35 18.18
N HIS A 619 2.81 -16.86 17.05
CA HIS A 619 2.37 -16.53 15.70
C HIS A 619 2.26 -17.80 14.83
N GLU A 620 1.89 -17.63 13.57
CA GLU A 620 2.05 -18.65 12.54
C GLU A 620 2.78 -18.10 11.32
N TYR A 621 3.52 -18.98 10.62
CA TYR A 621 4.16 -18.66 9.35
C TYR A 621 3.39 -19.28 8.17
N GLY A 622 3.69 -18.79 6.96
CA GLY A 622 3.12 -19.27 5.68
C GLY A 622 3.50 -20.70 5.33
N ALA A 623 2.61 -21.65 5.61
CA ALA A 623 2.83 -23.08 5.39
C ALA A 623 3.08 -23.45 3.91
N THR A 624 2.30 -22.86 3.01
CA THR A 624 2.36 -23.09 1.55
C THR A 624 3.02 -21.93 0.81
N THR A 625 3.88 -21.16 1.48
CA THR A 625 4.71 -20.16 0.80
C THR A 625 5.75 -20.90 -0.05
N GLN A 626 5.75 -20.61 -1.35
CA GLN A 626 6.58 -21.33 -2.31
C GLN A 626 7.95 -20.68 -2.47
N TYR A 627 9.00 -21.48 -2.22
CA TYR A 627 10.40 -21.13 -2.45
C TYR A 627 10.95 -22.03 -3.55
N GLY A 628 10.52 -21.74 -4.77
CA GLY A 628 10.73 -22.58 -5.95
C GLY A 628 9.99 -23.90 -5.87
N ARG A 629 10.70 -25.02 -5.79
CA ARG A 629 10.04 -26.35 -5.63
C ARG A 629 9.74 -26.72 -4.18
N TYR A 630 10.02 -25.82 -3.23
CA TYR A 630 10.01 -26.15 -1.81
C TYR A 630 8.98 -25.35 -1.00
N TYR A 631 8.40 -25.99 0.02
CA TYR A 631 7.73 -25.36 1.16
C TYR A 631 8.58 -25.56 2.42
N HIS A 632 8.35 -24.78 3.48
CA HIS A 632 8.98 -25.05 4.77
C HIS A 632 8.59 -26.43 5.30
N GLY A 633 9.58 -27.18 5.80
CA GLY A 633 9.39 -28.53 6.34
C GLY A 633 9.23 -28.61 7.86
N SER A 634 9.46 -27.51 8.57
CA SER A 634 9.44 -27.48 10.04
C SER A 634 8.03 -27.33 10.60
N ASP A 635 7.77 -27.85 11.80
CA ASP A 635 6.49 -27.67 12.49
C ASP A 635 6.45 -26.34 13.25
N GLY A 636 7.59 -25.94 13.81
CA GLY A 636 7.79 -24.67 14.50
C GLY A 636 9.03 -23.94 14.02
N LEU A 637 8.95 -22.61 13.97
CA LEU A 637 10.08 -21.71 13.81
C LEU A 637 10.19 -20.84 15.06
N PHE A 638 11.39 -20.58 15.57
CA PHE A 638 11.52 -19.69 16.73
C PHE A 638 12.75 -18.81 16.72
N SER A 639 12.70 -17.73 17.50
CA SER A 639 13.84 -16.83 17.69
C SER A 639 13.76 -16.08 19.01
N ALA A 640 14.88 -16.02 19.73
CA ALA A 640 15.06 -15.15 20.89
C ALA A 640 15.19 -13.68 20.45
N ALA A 641 14.93 -12.72 21.34
CA ALA A 641 15.21 -11.31 21.10
C ALA A 641 16.73 -11.06 20.94
N LYS A 642 17.11 -10.33 19.88
CA LYS A 642 18.52 -10.17 19.46
C LYS A 642 19.02 -8.72 19.48
N ASN A 643 18.15 -7.74 19.76
CA ASN A 643 18.56 -6.32 19.76
C ASN A 643 19.75 -6.09 20.71
N LEU A 644 20.78 -5.42 20.21
CA LEU A 644 22.06 -5.29 20.92
C LEU A 644 21.99 -4.39 22.17
N ASN A 645 20.92 -3.58 22.32
CA ASN A 645 20.67 -2.82 23.54
C ASN A 645 20.05 -3.67 24.68
N ILE A 646 19.82 -4.96 24.45
CA ILE A 646 19.50 -5.94 25.49
C ILE A 646 20.82 -6.44 26.10
N ASN A 647 20.89 -6.49 27.43
CA ASN A 647 22.06 -6.95 28.16
C ASN A 647 22.55 -8.31 27.61
N GLU A 648 23.86 -8.42 27.38
CA GLU A 648 24.48 -9.58 26.76
C GLU A 648 24.18 -10.87 27.52
N SER A 649 24.18 -10.85 28.86
CA SER A 649 23.90 -12.05 29.67
C SER A 649 22.48 -12.59 29.45
N ILE A 650 21.50 -11.70 29.24
CA ILE A 650 20.11 -12.08 28.92
C ILE A 650 20.03 -12.68 27.52
N ARG A 651 20.74 -12.08 26.54
CA ARG A 651 20.80 -12.62 25.17
C ARG A 651 21.47 -14.00 25.12
N SER A 652 22.60 -14.17 25.81
CA SER A 652 23.30 -15.45 25.93
C SER A 652 22.42 -16.51 26.62
N LEU A 653 21.73 -16.15 27.71
CA LEU A 653 20.80 -17.07 28.37
C LEU A 653 19.70 -17.55 27.40
N SER A 654 19.19 -16.65 26.56
CA SER A 654 18.14 -16.97 25.59
C SER A 654 18.66 -17.96 24.52
N GLU A 655 19.82 -17.72 23.93
CA GLU A 655 20.35 -18.56 22.84
C GLU A 655 20.99 -19.86 23.34
N GLU A 656 21.72 -19.84 24.46
CA GLU A 656 22.51 -21.00 24.91
C GLU A 656 21.71 -22.01 25.75
N VAL A 657 20.62 -21.57 26.38
CA VAL A 657 19.80 -22.41 27.26
C VAL A 657 18.42 -22.62 26.65
N PHE A 658 17.64 -21.54 26.48
CA PHE A 658 16.24 -21.66 26.08
C PHE A 658 16.09 -22.16 24.65
N ALA A 659 16.75 -21.54 23.66
CA ALA A 659 16.66 -21.93 22.26
C ALA A 659 17.05 -23.40 22.03
N LYS A 660 18.09 -23.87 22.74
CA LYS A 660 18.52 -25.27 22.70
C LYS A 660 17.47 -26.23 23.26
N ASN A 661 16.88 -25.89 24.41
CA ASN A 661 15.86 -26.74 25.04
C ASN A 661 14.59 -26.81 24.20
N ILE A 662 14.16 -25.69 23.59
CA ILE A 662 13.01 -25.68 22.68
C ILE A 662 13.23 -26.66 21.52
N GLY A 663 14.42 -26.63 20.91
CA GLY A 663 14.76 -27.55 19.83
C GLY A 663 14.74 -29.02 20.27
N ASN A 664 15.36 -29.34 21.40
CA ASN A 664 15.37 -30.71 21.92
C ASN A 664 13.95 -31.21 22.25
N ASP A 665 13.14 -30.40 22.93
CA ASP A 665 11.78 -30.79 23.32
C ASP A 665 10.85 -30.95 22.10
N MET A 666 11.08 -30.17 21.04
CA MET A 666 10.40 -30.36 19.75
C MET A 666 10.79 -31.69 19.11
N GLU A 667 12.07 -32.03 19.07
CA GLU A 667 12.57 -33.31 18.54
C GLU A 667 12.02 -34.50 19.33
N ASP A 668 12.03 -34.42 20.67
CA ASP A 668 11.48 -35.44 21.57
C ASP A 668 9.97 -35.65 21.37
N ALA A 669 9.25 -34.58 21.00
CA ALA A 669 7.83 -34.63 20.64
C ALA A 669 7.56 -35.12 19.20
N GLY A 670 8.60 -35.45 18.42
CA GLY A 670 8.46 -35.85 17.02
C GLY A 670 8.09 -34.69 16.09
N LEU A 671 8.47 -33.46 16.46
CA LEU A 671 8.23 -32.22 15.74
C LEU A 671 9.55 -31.65 15.21
N ARG A 672 9.53 -31.13 13.99
CA ARG A 672 10.68 -30.50 13.34
C ARG A 672 10.71 -29.02 13.69
N TRP A 673 11.91 -28.46 13.82
CA TRP A 673 12.09 -27.05 14.12
C TRP A 673 13.24 -26.46 13.32
N GLU A 674 13.17 -25.15 13.07
CA GLU A 674 14.26 -24.37 12.51
C GLU A 674 14.25 -22.95 13.14
N PRO A 675 15.34 -22.17 13.04
CA PRO A 675 15.32 -20.76 13.40
C PRO A 675 14.32 -19.99 12.55
N TYR A 676 13.69 -18.98 13.15
CA TYR A 676 12.78 -18.11 12.41
C TYR A 676 13.51 -17.32 11.32
N VAL A 677 12.92 -17.38 10.12
CA VAL A 677 13.45 -16.78 8.91
C VAL A 677 12.36 -16.06 8.13
N THR A 678 12.80 -15.06 7.38
CA THR A 678 12.02 -14.43 6.32
C THR A 678 12.84 -14.44 5.04
N GLY A 679 12.19 -14.39 3.88
CA GLY A 679 12.91 -14.30 2.63
C GLY A 679 11.99 -14.13 1.42
N PRO A 680 12.56 -13.77 0.27
CA PRO A 680 11.81 -13.71 -0.98
C PRO A 680 11.26 -15.09 -1.34
N SER A 681 9.97 -15.15 -1.68
CA SER A 681 9.31 -16.32 -2.25
C SER A 681 9.28 -16.23 -3.77
N SER A 682 9.34 -17.37 -4.47
CA SER A 682 9.24 -17.43 -5.93
C SER A 682 8.56 -18.72 -6.38
N LEU A 683 7.83 -18.65 -7.50
CA LEU A 683 7.26 -19.83 -8.16
C LEU A 683 8.26 -20.51 -9.11
N ASP A 684 9.43 -19.91 -9.34
CA ASP A 684 10.48 -20.46 -10.19
C ASP A 684 11.14 -21.68 -9.54
N LEU A 685 11.03 -22.86 -10.17
CA LEU A 685 11.47 -24.14 -9.60
C LEU A 685 12.98 -24.22 -9.33
N ASP A 686 13.78 -23.37 -9.97
CA ASP A 686 15.23 -23.29 -9.81
C ASP A 686 15.65 -22.08 -8.95
N PHE A 687 14.71 -21.48 -8.21
CA PHE A 687 14.96 -20.35 -7.34
C PHE A 687 16.02 -20.66 -6.28
N ALA A 688 17.10 -19.88 -6.30
CA ALA A 688 18.13 -19.93 -5.26
C ALA A 688 17.58 -19.33 -3.96
N ILE A 689 17.32 -20.18 -2.97
CA ILE A 689 16.73 -19.75 -1.69
C ILE A 689 17.74 -18.91 -0.91
N SER A 690 17.28 -17.74 -0.50
CA SER A 690 17.99 -16.87 0.44
C SER A 690 17.06 -16.52 1.60
N PHE A 691 17.45 -16.87 2.81
CA PHE A 691 16.72 -16.54 4.02
C PHE A 691 17.51 -15.59 4.92
N THR A 692 16.78 -14.72 5.59
CA THR A 692 17.26 -13.81 6.62
C THR A 692 16.69 -14.25 7.95
N GLU A 693 17.57 -14.60 8.89
CA GLU A 693 17.19 -14.87 10.26
C GLU A 693 16.55 -13.63 10.89
N ALA A 694 15.64 -13.83 11.85
CA ALA A 694 15.01 -12.76 12.62
C ALA A 694 16.00 -11.64 13.04
N GLY A 695 15.77 -10.41 12.56
CA GLY A 695 16.65 -9.26 12.81
C GLY A 695 16.61 -8.69 14.22
N THR A 696 17.17 -7.51 14.41
CA THR A 696 17.18 -6.76 15.68
C THR A 696 16.07 -5.71 15.77
N ASP A 697 15.29 -5.55 14.69
CA ASP A 697 14.13 -4.67 14.56
C ASP A 697 13.27 -4.66 15.81
N ALA A 698 13.09 -3.48 16.40
CA ALA A 698 12.33 -3.26 17.62
C ALA A 698 10.85 -2.94 17.35
N LYS A 699 10.43 -2.63 16.12
CA LYS A 699 9.01 -2.41 15.78
C LYS A 699 8.10 -3.62 16.07
N ILE A 700 8.68 -4.82 16.14
CA ILE A 700 7.98 -6.09 16.43
C ILE A 700 8.01 -6.43 17.92
N GLY A 701 7.07 -7.25 18.36
CA GLY A 701 6.89 -7.64 19.75
C GLY A 701 8.15 -8.23 20.39
N ARG A 702 8.77 -9.23 19.74
CA ARG A 702 9.95 -9.93 20.25
C ARG A 702 11.05 -9.00 20.79
N ASN A 703 11.54 -8.07 19.97
CA ASN A 703 12.62 -7.18 20.39
C ASN A 703 12.11 -6.01 21.24
N ALA A 704 10.93 -5.45 20.97
CA ALA A 704 10.37 -4.39 21.83
C ALA A 704 10.20 -4.88 23.28
N MET A 705 9.68 -6.09 23.46
CA MET A 705 9.49 -6.71 24.76
C MET A 705 10.85 -7.14 25.34
N GLY A 706 11.78 -7.65 24.53
CA GLY A 706 13.15 -7.94 24.98
C GLY A 706 13.91 -6.71 25.50
N LEU A 707 13.65 -5.52 24.94
CA LEU A 707 14.25 -4.24 25.36
C LEU A 707 13.82 -3.79 26.76
N THR A 708 12.81 -4.42 27.38
CA THR A 708 12.55 -4.28 28.82
C THR A 708 13.52 -5.09 29.70
N GLN A 709 14.62 -5.56 29.10
CA GLN A 709 15.63 -6.43 29.68
C GLN A 709 14.99 -7.72 30.20
N SER A 710 14.44 -8.51 29.25
CA SER A 710 13.73 -9.76 29.52
C SER A 710 14.06 -10.81 28.46
N VAL A 711 14.11 -12.08 28.87
CA VAL A 711 14.20 -13.22 27.93
C VAL A 711 12.90 -13.25 27.12
N THR A 712 12.98 -13.14 25.79
CA THR A 712 11.78 -13.03 24.96
C THR A 712 11.91 -13.91 23.72
N PHE A 713 10.85 -14.67 23.41
CA PHE A 713 10.79 -15.54 22.26
C PHE A 713 9.62 -15.19 21.34
N LEU A 714 9.91 -15.13 20.04
CA LEU A 714 8.93 -15.34 18.99
C LEU A 714 8.89 -16.84 18.69
N ILE A 715 7.71 -17.44 18.71
CA ILE A 715 7.49 -18.80 18.23
C ILE A 715 6.40 -18.77 17.16
N GLU A 716 6.65 -19.42 16.02
CA GLU A 716 5.74 -19.47 14.88
C GLU A 716 5.43 -20.91 14.48
N MET A 717 4.17 -21.28 14.48
CA MET A 717 3.73 -22.60 14.01
C MET A 717 3.46 -22.55 12.49
N ARG A 718 3.63 -23.68 11.81
CA ARG A 718 3.30 -23.79 10.38
C ARG A 718 1.79 -23.70 10.18
N GLY A 719 1.19 -22.59 9.73
CA GLY A 719 -0.29 -22.59 9.67
C GLY A 719 -1.03 -21.59 8.78
N ILE A 720 -0.42 -20.44 8.42
CA ILE A 720 -1.09 -19.51 7.51
C ILE A 720 -1.40 -20.23 6.18
N PHE A 721 -2.60 -19.98 5.66
CA PHE A 721 -3.23 -20.59 4.46
C PHE A 721 -3.88 -21.97 4.67
N LEU A 722 -3.59 -22.70 5.75
CA LEU A 722 -4.08 -24.08 5.92
C LEU A 722 -5.52 -24.21 6.43
N ALA A 723 -6.10 -23.12 6.97
CA ALA A 723 -7.42 -23.14 7.60
C ALA A 723 -7.47 -24.17 8.74
N ASP A 724 -8.20 -25.29 8.59
CA ASP A 724 -8.34 -26.36 9.59
C ASP A 724 -7.43 -27.58 9.33
N GLN A 725 -6.70 -27.62 8.21
CA GLN A 725 -5.78 -28.71 7.88
C GLN A 725 -4.65 -28.80 8.91
N GLU A 726 -4.27 -30.01 9.32
CA GLU A 726 -3.16 -30.27 10.27
C GLU A 726 -3.30 -29.57 11.63
N PHE A 727 -4.50 -29.10 12.00
CA PHE A 727 -4.68 -28.20 13.13
C PHE A 727 -4.19 -28.77 14.46
N GLN A 728 -4.38 -30.07 14.72
CA GLN A 728 -3.85 -30.74 15.90
C GLN A 728 -2.32 -30.62 15.97
N ARG A 729 -1.61 -30.92 14.87
CA ARG A 729 -0.13 -30.91 14.88
C ARG A 729 0.40 -29.49 15.07
N ARG A 730 -0.26 -28.50 14.47
CA ARG A 730 0.06 -27.08 14.62
C ARG A 730 -0.12 -26.60 16.06
N THR A 731 -1.26 -26.91 16.68
CA THR A 731 -1.51 -26.56 18.08
C THR A 731 -0.56 -27.30 19.02
N ALA A 732 -0.25 -28.57 18.75
CA ALA A 732 0.72 -29.34 19.51
C ALA A 732 2.14 -28.73 19.44
N ALA A 733 2.58 -28.28 18.25
CA ALA A 733 3.86 -27.59 18.12
C ALA A 733 3.94 -26.29 18.94
N GLY A 734 2.86 -25.50 18.95
CA GLY A 734 2.76 -24.31 19.80
C GLY A 734 2.82 -24.65 21.28
N LEU A 735 2.06 -25.66 21.72
CA LEU A 735 2.04 -26.12 23.11
C LEU A 735 3.42 -26.64 23.55
N THR A 736 4.12 -27.39 22.69
CA THR A 736 5.46 -27.92 22.98
C THR A 736 6.47 -26.78 23.15
N MET A 737 6.53 -25.82 22.21
CA MET A 737 7.47 -24.71 22.32
C MET A 737 7.18 -23.82 23.54
N ALA A 738 5.91 -23.46 23.79
CA ALA A 738 5.54 -22.65 24.95
C ALA A 738 5.80 -23.40 26.28
N GLY A 739 5.46 -24.70 26.32
CA GLY A 739 5.72 -25.57 27.46
C GLY A 739 7.21 -25.73 27.75
N SER A 740 8.05 -25.88 26.72
CA SER A 740 9.51 -25.94 26.84
C SER A 740 10.09 -24.68 27.47
N ILE A 741 9.63 -23.50 27.03
CA ILE A 741 10.08 -22.21 27.60
C ILE A 741 9.69 -22.11 29.08
N ILE A 742 8.46 -22.47 29.44
CA ILE A 742 7.97 -22.43 30.83
C ILE A 742 8.73 -23.42 31.71
N GLN A 743 8.91 -24.66 31.23
CA GLN A 743 9.65 -25.70 31.95
C GLN A 743 11.12 -25.27 32.14
N THR A 744 11.77 -24.79 31.08
CA THR A 744 13.15 -24.30 31.15
C THR A 744 13.29 -23.14 32.13
N ALA A 745 12.32 -22.21 32.16
CA ALA A 745 12.30 -21.11 33.11
C ALA A 745 12.14 -21.60 34.56
N ALA A 746 11.28 -22.60 34.80
CA ALA A 746 11.06 -23.19 36.11
C ALA A 746 12.30 -23.97 36.59
N ASP A 747 12.87 -24.83 35.74
CA ASP A 747 14.06 -25.65 36.05
C ASP A 747 15.30 -24.79 36.32
N ASN A 748 15.36 -23.60 35.73
CA ASN A 748 16.47 -22.65 35.88
C ASN A 748 16.06 -21.39 36.65
N ALA A 749 15.03 -21.44 37.52
CA ALA A 749 14.40 -20.24 38.07
C ALA A 749 15.37 -19.27 38.76
N ASP A 750 16.32 -19.77 39.56
CA ASP A 750 17.35 -18.94 40.20
C ASP A 750 18.24 -18.25 39.16
N LYS A 751 18.78 -19.03 38.22
CA LYS A 751 19.65 -18.52 37.16
C LYS A 751 18.94 -17.48 36.30
N VAL A 752 17.68 -17.71 35.93
CA VAL A 752 16.87 -16.77 35.13
C VAL A 752 16.65 -15.49 35.91
N TYR A 753 16.20 -15.59 37.16
CA TYR A 753 15.95 -14.43 38.00
C TYR A 753 17.21 -13.59 38.21
N GLU A 754 18.32 -14.22 38.62
CA GLU A 754 19.61 -13.56 38.85
C GLU A 754 20.18 -12.94 37.58
N THR A 755 20.10 -13.63 36.44
CA THR A 755 20.60 -13.10 35.15
C THR A 755 19.80 -11.89 34.71
N VAL A 756 18.47 -11.94 34.83
CA VAL A 756 17.61 -10.84 34.39
C VAL A 756 17.71 -9.64 35.34
N GLU A 757 17.60 -9.83 36.65
CA GLU A 757 17.70 -8.73 37.62
C GLU A 757 19.12 -8.17 37.71
N GLY A 758 20.15 -9.03 37.65
CA GLY A 758 21.54 -8.62 37.55
C GLY A 758 21.83 -7.86 36.25
N GLY A 759 21.29 -8.34 35.13
CA GLY A 759 21.37 -7.66 33.83
C GLY A 759 20.68 -6.29 33.82
N ARG A 760 19.51 -6.17 34.47
CA ARG A 760 18.81 -4.89 34.69
C ARG A 760 19.65 -3.93 35.53
N ALA A 761 20.19 -4.39 36.65
CA ALA A 761 21.05 -3.56 37.51
C ALA A 761 22.30 -3.09 36.77
N ALA A 762 22.99 -4.00 36.07
CA ALA A 762 24.16 -3.69 35.27
C ALA A 762 23.82 -2.70 34.14
N PHE A 763 22.70 -2.89 33.45
CA PHE A 763 22.22 -1.99 32.40
C PHE A 763 21.89 -0.58 32.94
N ILE A 764 21.31 -0.47 34.13
CA ILE A 764 21.01 0.83 34.78
C ILE A 764 22.30 1.58 35.12
N SER A 765 23.29 0.90 35.72
CA SER A 765 24.57 1.51 36.11
C SER A 765 25.55 1.70 34.95
N GLY A 766 25.38 0.95 33.85
CA GLY A 766 26.33 0.89 32.75
C GLY A 766 26.47 2.20 31.97
N THR A 767 27.65 2.45 31.43
CA THR A 767 27.96 3.65 30.64
C THR A 767 28.34 3.31 29.20
N ASP A 768 28.10 2.07 28.79
CA ASP A 768 28.40 1.61 27.43
C ASP A 768 27.64 2.43 26.39
N ASP A 769 28.24 2.56 25.21
CA ASP A 769 27.61 3.20 24.07
C ASP A 769 26.29 2.50 23.70
N ILE A 770 25.30 3.29 23.28
CA ILE A 770 24.04 2.79 22.74
C ILE A 770 24.23 2.37 21.28
N ILE A 771 23.53 1.32 20.87
CA ILE A 771 23.59 0.79 19.51
C ILE A 771 22.41 1.36 18.70
N LEU A 772 22.73 2.04 17.60
CA LEU A 772 21.75 2.67 16.72
C LEU A 772 21.38 1.79 15.53
N THR A 773 22.39 1.19 14.90
CA THR A 773 22.23 0.26 13.78
C THR A 773 23.19 -0.90 13.92
N ASP A 774 22.87 -2.02 13.30
CA ASP A 774 23.69 -3.23 13.29
C ASP A 774 23.92 -3.76 11.87
N SER A 775 24.60 -4.89 11.82
CA SER A 775 25.01 -5.60 10.62
C SER A 775 24.94 -7.10 10.83
N THR A 776 24.73 -7.81 9.73
CA THR A 776 24.49 -9.26 9.68
C THR A 776 25.61 -9.97 8.92
N THR A 777 25.81 -11.26 9.17
CA THR A 777 26.76 -12.09 8.41
C THR A 777 26.03 -13.02 7.46
N THR A 778 26.58 -13.26 6.28
CA THR A 778 26.05 -14.26 5.34
C THR A 778 26.86 -15.54 5.41
N GLU A 779 26.18 -16.67 5.50
CA GLU A 779 26.73 -18.01 5.47
C GLU A 779 25.87 -18.95 4.62
N ASN A 780 26.36 -20.15 4.35
CA ASN A 780 25.56 -21.22 3.74
C ASN A 780 25.24 -22.24 4.82
N ARG A 781 23.98 -22.69 4.85
CA ARG A 781 23.54 -23.77 5.73
C ARG A 781 22.48 -24.62 5.05
N GLU A 782 22.30 -25.82 5.55
CA GLU A 782 21.12 -26.62 5.23
C GLU A 782 19.89 -26.08 5.97
N PHE A 783 18.72 -26.24 5.34
CA PHE A 783 17.44 -25.88 5.93
C PHE A 783 16.40 -26.94 5.57
N THR A 784 15.60 -27.34 6.55
CA THR A 784 14.59 -28.39 6.41
C THR A 784 13.39 -27.90 5.60
N MET A 785 13.18 -28.50 4.43
CA MET A 785 12.12 -28.14 3.49
C MET A 785 11.32 -29.38 3.05
N VAL A 786 10.15 -29.17 2.45
CA VAL A 786 9.39 -30.20 1.72
C VAL A 786 9.45 -29.90 0.24
N ASP A 787 9.88 -30.84 -0.59
CA ASP A 787 9.66 -30.76 -2.04
C ASP A 787 8.16 -30.96 -2.31
N HIS A 788 7.46 -29.90 -2.71
CA HIS A 788 6.00 -29.95 -2.87
C HIS A 788 5.54 -30.78 -4.07
N THR A 789 6.47 -31.15 -4.96
CA THR A 789 6.18 -32.00 -6.12
C THR A 789 6.35 -33.49 -5.81
N ALA A 790 7.32 -33.85 -4.97
CA ALA A 790 7.58 -35.23 -4.57
C ALA A 790 6.92 -35.61 -3.23
N GLY A 791 6.64 -34.63 -2.37
CA GLY A 791 6.18 -34.85 -0.99
C GLY A 791 7.30 -35.31 -0.05
N GLU A 792 8.57 -35.13 -0.43
CA GLU A 792 9.73 -35.59 0.35
C GLU A 792 10.31 -34.47 1.22
N ILE A 793 10.68 -34.81 2.46
CA ILE A 793 11.47 -33.91 3.32
C ILE A 793 12.92 -33.94 2.87
N VAL A 794 13.48 -32.76 2.62
CA VAL A 794 14.84 -32.59 2.13
C VAL A 794 15.57 -31.52 2.92
N GLN A 795 16.89 -31.69 3.01
CA GLN A 795 17.80 -30.64 3.46
C GLN A 795 18.25 -29.86 2.23
N VAL A 796 17.98 -28.56 2.21
CA VAL A 796 18.30 -27.69 1.07
C VAL A 796 19.40 -26.71 1.48
N PRO A 797 20.50 -26.62 0.72
CA PRO A 797 21.51 -25.60 0.93
C PRO A 797 20.93 -24.23 0.57
N ILE A 798 20.90 -23.33 1.54
CA ILE A 798 20.39 -21.97 1.38
C ILE A 798 21.49 -20.95 1.64
N LYS A 799 21.35 -19.77 1.02
CA LYS A 799 22.07 -18.57 1.45
C LYS A 799 21.38 -18.04 2.71
N PHE A 800 22.08 -18.02 3.84
CA PHE A 800 21.52 -17.63 5.13
C PHE A 800 22.18 -16.36 5.64
N ILE A 801 21.36 -15.32 5.84
CA ILE A 801 21.77 -14.06 6.43
C ILE A 801 21.50 -14.18 7.93
N SER A 802 22.54 -14.51 8.68
CA SER A 802 22.53 -14.78 10.12
C SER A 802 22.59 -13.47 10.93
N ASN A 803 21.75 -13.42 11.96
CA ASN A 803 21.71 -12.39 12.99
C ASN A 803 22.26 -12.91 14.33
N THR A 804 22.96 -14.05 14.31
CA THR A 804 23.45 -14.75 15.50
C THR A 804 24.96 -15.01 15.39
N PRO A 805 25.82 -14.10 15.90
CA PRO A 805 25.48 -12.86 16.59
C PRO A 805 25.32 -11.66 15.64
N ALA A 806 24.38 -10.77 15.95
CA ALA A 806 24.29 -9.43 15.37
C ALA A 806 25.50 -8.59 15.81
N ARG A 807 25.95 -7.67 14.94
CA ARG A 807 27.13 -6.82 15.21
C ARG A 807 26.77 -5.35 15.11
N ALA A 808 27.15 -4.56 16.11
CA ALA A 808 26.94 -3.12 16.08
C ALA A 808 27.65 -2.50 14.85
N ASN A 809 26.94 -1.60 14.15
CA ASN A 809 27.44 -0.90 12.98
C ASN A 809 27.58 0.61 13.26
N LEU A 810 26.61 1.19 13.95
CA LEU A 810 26.64 2.57 14.42
C LEU A 810 26.33 2.59 15.91
N THR A 811 27.22 3.21 16.68
CA THR A 811 27.05 3.43 18.12
C THR A 811 27.15 4.91 18.45
N ARG A 812 26.66 5.27 19.64
CA ARG A 812 26.73 6.62 20.18
C ARG A 812 26.90 6.56 21.69
N SER A 813 27.53 7.57 22.29
CA SER A 813 27.62 7.68 23.75
C SER A 813 26.23 7.59 24.38
N ARG A 814 26.10 6.94 25.53
CA ARG A 814 24.84 6.94 26.28
C ARG A 814 24.63 8.31 26.91
N PRO A 815 23.52 9.02 26.63
CA PRO A 815 23.24 10.27 27.32
C PRO A 815 22.79 9.99 28.76
N GLU A 816 22.93 10.95 29.67
CA GLU A 816 22.39 10.82 31.03
C GLU A 816 20.86 10.87 31.02
N ALA A 817 20.29 11.72 30.16
CA ALA A 817 18.85 11.81 29.94
C ALA A 817 18.52 12.36 28.56
N TYR A 818 17.30 12.09 28.10
CA TYR A 818 16.66 12.81 27.00
C TYR A 818 15.75 13.91 27.54
N LEU A 819 15.73 15.06 26.90
CA LEU A 819 14.81 16.16 27.18
C LEU A 819 13.82 16.32 26.02
N ILE A 820 12.54 16.24 26.35
CA ILE A 820 11.42 16.34 25.40
C ILE A 820 10.67 17.63 25.73
N PRO A 821 10.60 18.63 24.82
CA PRO A 821 9.84 19.85 25.06
C PRO A 821 8.36 19.56 25.30
N VAL A 822 7.68 20.37 26.12
CA VAL A 822 6.24 20.23 26.42
C VAL A 822 5.34 20.16 25.17
N ALA A 823 5.78 20.76 24.06
CA ALA A 823 5.09 20.70 22.77
C ALA A 823 4.97 19.27 22.19
N TRP A 824 5.79 18.33 22.66
CA TRP A 824 5.85 16.93 22.22
C TRP A 824 5.33 15.95 23.29
N ALA A 825 4.33 16.37 24.09
CA ALA A 825 3.79 15.57 25.20
C ALA A 825 3.28 14.17 24.81
N ASP A 826 2.82 13.96 23.56
CA ASP A 826 2.41 12.63 23.09
C ASP A 826 3.59 11.64 23.05
N LEU A 827 4.83 12.09 22.78
CA LEU A 827 6.00 11.22 22.84
C LEU A 827 6.26 10.74 24.27
N ALA A 828 6.15 11.64 25.24
CA ALA A 828 6.28 11.30 26.65
C ALA A 828 5.21 10.28 27.08
N ALA A 829 3.95 10.48 26.66
CA ALA A 829 2.87 9.53 26.94
C ALA A 829 3.15 8.13 26.36
N ARG A 830 3.60 8.05 25.09
CA ARG A 830 3.97 6.76 24.45
C ARG A 830 5.11 6.04 25.19
N LEU A 831 6.07 6.79 25.74
CA LEU A 831 7.17 6.22 26.53
C LEU A 831 6.67 5.71 27.89
N VAL A 832 5.75 6.42 28.54
CA VAL A 832 5.09 5.94 29.77
C VAL A 832 4.31 4.66 29.50
N ASP A 833 3.52 4.59 28.42
CA ASP A 833 2.79 3.38 27.99
C ASP A 833 3.75 2.20 27.69
N ALA A 834 4.98 2.50 27.26
CA ALA A 834 6.04 1.51 27.05
C ALA A 834 6.71 1.04 28.36
N GLY A 835 6.33 1.63 29.49
CA GLY A 835 6.89 1.33 30.82
C GLY A 835 8.11 2.17 31.20
N LEU A 836 8.42 3.26 30.51
CA LEU A 836 9.49 4.17 30.94
C LEU A 836 9.01 5.12 32.02
N GLU A 837 9.91 5.40 32.97
CA GLU A 837 9.78 6.50 33.91
C GLU A 837 10.10 7.81 33.18
N VAL A 838 9.12 8.71 33.12
CA VAL A 838 9.23 10.02 32.48
C VAL A 838 8.87 11.11 33.50
N GLU A 839 9.84 11.96 33.82
CA GLU A 839 9.68 13.07 34.76
C GLU A 839 9.09 14.28 34.03
N THR A 840 7.99 14.85 34.53
CA THR A 840 7.51 16.16 34.08
C THR A 840 8.17 17.24 34.93
N LEU A 841 8.91 18.14 34.28
CA LEU A 841 9.69 19.18 34.95
C LEU A 841 8.76 20.27 35.50
N PRO A 842 8.71 20.50 36.82
CA PRO A 842 7.82 21.50 37.41
C PRO A 842 8.28 22.93 37.16
N GLU A 843 9.58 23.12 36.90
CA GLU A 843 10.22 24.42 36.66
C GLU A 843 10.94 24.40 35.30
N PRO A 844 11.24 25.57 34.70
CA PRO A 844 12.03 25.64 33.49
C PRO A 844 13.42 25.00 33.69
N TRP A 845 13.85 24.21 32.71
CA TRP A 845 15.19 23.62 32.69
C TRP A 845 16.12 24.50 31.86
N SER A 846 17.36 24.71 32.30
CA SER A 846 18.40 25.40 31.52
C SER A 846 19.75 24.72 31.71
N GLY A 847 20.48 24.55 30.61
CA GLY A 847 21.83 24.02 30.62
C GLY A 847 22.32 23.65 29.22
N THR A 848 23.54 23.12 29.17
CA THR A 848 24.15 22.61 27.95
C THR A 848 23.52 21.28 27.55
N VAL A 849 23.14 21.15 26.27
CA VAL A 849 22.65 19.92 25.68
C VAL A 849 23.43 19.58 24.42
N GLU A 850 23.45 18.30 24.08
CA GLU A 850 23.80 17.82 22.76
C GLU A 850 22.52 17.82 21.89
N ALA A 851 22.54 18.65 20.85
CA ALA A 851 21.49 18.77 19.85
C ALA A 851 21.91 18.04 18.57
N LEU A 852 20.99 17.24 18.02
CA LEU A 852 21.20 16.51 16.77
C LEU A 852 20.69 17.35 15.60
N ARG A 853 21.51 17.50 14.55
CA ARG A 853 21.14 18.17 13.31
C ARG A 853 21.03 17.15 12.18
N ILE A 854 19.97 17.22 11.39
CA ILE A 854 19.71 16.27 10.30
C ILE A 854 20.58 16.60 9.08
N GLU A 855 21.48 15.70 8.70
CA GLU A 855 22.40 15.86 7.56
C GLU A 855 21.82 15.32 6.26
N SER A 856 21.04 14.24 6.35
CA SER A 856 20.29 13.67 5.25
C SER A 856 18.95 13.15 5.74
N SER A 857 17.95 13.18 4.85
CA SER A 857 16.62 12.61 5.09
C SER A 857 16.13 12.02 3.76
N GLN A 858 15.86 10.71 3.78
CA GLN A 858 15.39 9.95 2.63
C GLN A 858 14.06 9.29 3.01
N PHE A 859 13.01 9.59 2.26
CA PHE A 859 11.68 9.02 2.48
C PHE A 859 11.47 7.80 1.58
N GLU A 860 10.81 6.78 2.09
CA GLU A 860 10.34 5.65 1.29
C GLU A 860 9.31 6.10 0.25
N SER A 861 9.22 5.36 -0.86
CA SER A 861 8.29 5.67 -1.95
C SER A 861 6.86 5.18 -1.72
N SER A 862 6.61 4.46 -0.62
CA SER A 862 5.32 3.88 -0.26
C SER A 862 5.02 4.03 1.23
N TYR A 863 3.74 3.91 1.59
CA TYR A 863 3.34 3.84 2.98
C TYR A 863 3.73 2.49 3.57
N TYR A 864 4.19 2.54 4.81
CA TYR A 864 4.41 1.40 5.67
C TYR A 864 3.64 1.64 6.96
N GLU A 865 2.58 0.86 7.18
CA GLU A 865 1.78 0.89 8.41
C GLU A 865 1.33 2.31 8.81
N GLY A 866 0.84 3.08 7.83
CA GLY A 866 0.28 4.42 8.02
C GLY A 866 1.28 5.57 8.00
N ALA A 867 2.57 5.29 7.85
CA ALA A 867 3.62 6.29 7.75
C ALA A 867 4.41 6.16 6.43
N VAL A 868 4.90 7.26 5.90
CA VAL A 868 5.99 7.24 4.92
C VAL A 868 7.28 7.27 5.73
N ARG A 869 8.03 6.16 5.74
CA ARG A 869 9.19 6.07 6.62
C ARG A 869 10.33 6.97 6.14
N ALA A 870 11.12 7.44 7.10
CA ALA A 870 12.31 8.24 6.84
C ALA A 870 13.58 7.53 7.33
N THR A 871 14.63 7.56 6.52
CA THR A 871 15.99 7.23 6.92
C THR A 871 16.79 8.51 6.98
N VAL A 872 17.36 8.81 8.15
CA VAL A 872 18.11 10.03 8.38
C VAL A 872 19.53 9.73 8.87
N THR A 873 20.41 10.70 8.69
CA THR A 873 21.74 10.72 9.32
C THR A 873 21.89 12.02 10.09
N THR A 874 22.59 12.01 11.22
CA THR A 874 22.73 13.20 12.06
C THR A 874 24.17 13.62 12.28
N SER A 875 24.36 14.90 12.62
CA SER A 875 25.56 15.44 13.23
C SER A 875 25.21 16.00 14.61
N THR A 876 26.20 16.03 15.51
CA THR A 876 26.01 16.44 16.91
C THR A 876 26.58 17.84 17.12
N SER A 877 25.93 18.64 17.95
CA SER A 877 26.43 19.96 18.36
C SER A 877 26.03 20.28 19.79
N GLU A 878 26.91 20.94 20.54
CA GLU A 878 26.58 21.42 21.89
C GLU A 878 25.97 22.82 21.82
N ARG A 879 24.92 23.06 22.60
CA ARG A 879 24.40 24.40 22.82
C ARG A 879 23.70 24.56 24.16
N GLU A 880 23.62 25.80 24.63
CA GLU A 880 22.73 26.17 25.72
C GLU A 880 21.27 26.11 25.27
N LEU A 881 20.42 25.53 26.10
CA LEU A 881 18.99 25.40 25.87
C LEU A 881 18.23 25.75 27.14
N THR A 882 17.13 26.46 26.98
CA THR A 882 16.12 26.64 28.03
C THR A 882 14.80 26.03 27.57
N LEU A 883 14.24 25.11 28.36
CA LEU A 883 12.93 24.52 28.15
C LEU A 883 11.95 25.02 29.23
N PRO A 884 10.67 25.29 28.88
CA PRO A 884 9.69 25.73 29.85
C PRO A 884 9.31 24.60 30.82
N ALA A 885 8.75 24.98 31.97
CA ALA A 885 8.05 24.06 32.87
C ALA A 885 6.98 23.26 32.10
N GLY A 886 6.78 22.01 32.51
CA GLY A 886 5.95 21.03 31.81
C GLY A 886 6.67 20.24 30.72
N SER A 887 7.94 20.56 30.41
CA SER A 887 8.78 19.71 29.55
C SER A 887 9.16 18.42 30.28
N PHE A 888 9.60 17.40 29.56
CA PHE A 888 9.83 16.07 30.11
C PHE A 888 11.31 15.70 30.12
N ARG A 889 11.73 14.99 31.16
CA ARG A 889 13.06 14.38 31.29
C ARG A 889 12.93 12.86 31.37
N VAL A 890 13.61 12.17 30.48
CA VAL A 890 13.67 10.71 30.44
C VAL A 890 15.09 10.29 30.82
N SER A 891 15.28 9.91 32.09
CA SER A 891 16.57 9.39 32.55
C SER A 891 16.93 8.13 31.78
N THR A 892 18.19 7.97 31.37
CA THR A 892 18.63 6.69 30.80
C THR A 892 18.99 5.68 31.90
N ARG A 893 19.04 6.09 33.17
CA ARG A 893 19.36 5.23 34.33
C ARG A 893 18.14 4.45 34.82
N GLN A 894 17.51 3.69 33.92
CA GLN A 894 16.34 2.86 34.21
C GLN A 894 16.33 1.60 33.34
N LYS A 895 15.67 0.54 33.80
CA LYS A 895 15.68 -0.78 33.12
C LYS A 895 15.12 -0.74 31.69
N ASN A 896 14.14 0.13 31.43
CA ASN A 896 13.46 0.22 30.13
C ASN A 896 14.09 1.26 29.19
N ALA A 897 15.24 1.86 29.54
CA ALA A 897 15.85 2.93 28.74
C ALA A 897 16.22 2.49 27.31
N ALA A 898 16.44 1.19 27.08
CA ALA A 898 16.74 0.67 25.75
C ALA A 898 15.61 0.94 24.73
N LEU A 899 14.35 1.01 25.19
CA LEU A 899 13.22 1.43 24.37
C LEU A 899 13.30 2.91 23.96
N ALA A 900 13.77 3.79 24.85
CA ALA A 900 14.02 5.19 24.50
C ALA A 900 15.17 5.34 23.50
N PHE A 901 16.21 4.51 23.60
CA PHE A 901 17.34 4.56 22.64
C PHE A 901 16.86 4.28 21.23
N VAL A 902 16.00 3.27 21.06
CA VAL A 902 15.38 2.95 19.76
C VAL A 902 14.40 4.04 19.33
N ALA A 903 13.54 4.51 20.22
CA ALA A 903 12.45 5.43 19.86
C ALA A 903 12.91 6.86 19.58
N LEU A 904 13.88 7.37 20.37
CA LEU A 904 14.26 8.77 20.37
C LEU A 904 15.50 9.08 19.53
N GLU A 905 16.36 8.09 19.22
CA GLU A 905 17.52 8.34 18.38
C GLU A 905 17.15 8.30 16.88
N PRO A 906 17.36 9.39 16.11
CA PRO A 906 16.80 9.53 14.76
C PRO A 906 17.27 8.48 13.75
N GLU A 907 18.52 8.00 13.85
CA GLU A 907 19.08 7.04 12.90
C GLU A 907 18.58 5.60 13.10
N ASN A 908 17.93 5.31 14.23
CA ASN A 908 17.39 3.97 14.43
C ASN A 908 16.19 3.74 13.49
N ILE A 909 16.19 2.60 12.79
CA ILE A 909 15.20 2.23 11.76
C ILE A 909 13.74 2.18 12.24
N ASP A 910 13.53 2.07 13.56
CA ASP A 910 12.22 2.00 14.18
C ASP A 910 11.91 3.23 15.06
N SER A 911 12.69 4.30 14.95
CA SER A 911 12.54 5.54 15.73
C SER A 911 11.27 6.32 15.39
N TYR A 912 10.92 7.30 16.25
CA TYR A 912 9.85 8.25 15.97
C TYR A 912 10.12 9.11 14.74
N VAL A 913 11.39 9.33 14.40
CA VAL A 913 11.76 9.97 13.12
C VAL A 913 11.48 9.02 11.96
N SER A 914 11.89 7.75 12.07
CA SER A 914 11.68 6.78 11.02
C SER A 914 10.22 6.49 10.71
N PHE A 915 9.33 6.57 11.70
CA PHE A 915 7.88 6.49 11.48
C PHE A 915 7.20 7.84 11.22
N ASN A 916 7.98 8.91 11.05
CA ASN A 916 7.49 10.26 10.79
C ASN A 916 6.52 10.78 11.87
N VAL A 917 6.62 10.24 13.11
CA VAL A 917 5.94 10.76 14.30
C VAL A 917 6.58 12.08 14.71
N VAL A 918 7.90 12.19 14.56
CA VAL A 918 8.65 13.44 14.58
C VAL A 918 9.16 13.71 13.16
N PRO A 919 8.41 14.46 12.33
CA PRO A 919 8.82 14.75 10.97
C PRO A 919 10.03 15.69 10.93
N VAL A 920 11.03 15.35 10.12
CA VAL A 920 12.26 16.14 9.95
C VAL A 920 12.76 16.14 8.51
N GLU A 921 13.33 17.26 8.08
CA GLU A 921 14.01 17.43 6.80
C GLU A 921 15.51 17.70 6.98
N ARG A 922 16.27 17.63 5.87
CA ARG A 922 17.68 17.96 5.88
C ARG A 922 17.90 19.41 6.32
N GLY A 923 18.75 19.60 7.33
CA GLY A 923 19.09 20.89 7.90
C GLY A 923 18.30 21.26 9.15
N ASP A 924 17.27 20.49 9.50
CA ASP A 924 16.51 20.69 10.72
C ASP A 924 17.35 20.31 11.95
N GLU A 925 17.05 20.97 13.07
CA GLU A 925 17.48 20.53 14.40
C GLU A 925 16.41 19.61 14.97
N TYR A 926 16.81 18.43 15.44
CA TYR A 926 15.92 17.46 16.04
C TYR A 926 15.41 17.98 17.39
N PRO A 927 14.09 17.94 17.67
CA PRO A 927 13.52 18.61 18.84
C PRO A 927 13.71 17.86 20.16
N ILE A 928 14.35 16.69 20.16
CA ILE A 928 14.69 15.95 21.38
C ILE A 928 16.17 16.08 21.64
N PHE A 929 16.50 16.52 22.86
CA PHE A 929 17.86 16.88 23.23
C PHE A 929 18.47 15.84 24.16
N ARG A 930 19.79 15.70 24.10
CA ARG A 930 20.55 14.75 24.91
C ARG A 930 21.32 15.52 25.97
N VAL A 931 21.20 15.11 27.23
CA VAL A 931 22.06 15.61 28.31
C VAL A 931 23.30 14.72 28.32
N ALA A 932 24.47 15.31 28.06
CA ALA A 932 25.72 14.57 28.08
C ALA A 932 25.96 13.92 29.45
N SER A 933 26.50 12.70 29.44
CA SER A 933 26.80 11.90 30.62
C SER A 933 28.02 12.37 31.40
#